data_AF-A0A967CFD2-F1
#
_entry.id   AF-A0A967CFD2-F1
#
_cell.length_a   1.000
_cell.length_b   1.000
_cell.length_c   1.000
_cell.angle_alpha   90.00
_cell.angle_beta   90.00
_cell.angle_gamma   90.00
#
_symmetry.space_group_name_H-M   'P 1'
#
loop_
_entity.id
_entity.type
_entity.pdbx_description
1 polymer ?
#
loop_
_entity_poly.entity_id
_entity_poly.type
_entity_poly.pdbx_seq_one_letter_code
_entity_poly.pdbx_strand_id
1 'polypeptide(L)'
;MVWQEAVRVESVSIIEIIAPCVLEVSSIFAKWVMAADGYSGYRAGRLVGAVERRIDTLWRLGSAKSRWSGRWRIRHGLSLVASASLIALTSVWVLPGASGATSPESASNHSGTSIFGRDADAIGDAPVSDPAIVTRNVLARVTPPRRDEVALSRRYRGACTDPLPTPVALSRTAEAGEHRRFWVLDEGKRTFFQADTTLAGQSDHLLLYVQDGVPVAPGAIDETIRQFEEKSLPLLERVFGALPPGTRISVFNGRVPGVGGYFSSSDLVPVQSNPYSNERVMVYMNTDTTKPGQRRYDGVLAHEVQHLIHWARHPQQDSWINEGASELAMALLGFGQTSPARAYLLRPGLQLNAWASKPSEAIPHYGASLLFYQYLSRRIGGYDRIADLIASPGVSTQTVDHFLATLGATSLNGIGTLRDFDDLYRDFVVSNLLDDPSVSDGRYGYDPGISPGKVTADDQFELSKSRPGAMGFAVDGTLPPYGARYIEVTGAGPGDLSVRFDAPDRVELIKNSDSASGFWWSVSADEVDATLMRDIDLTRVTTASLEFEAWYDLEADYDYAGVAVSEDEGCTWKTVEATSTTMANPVGQNPGIAFTGTSGPGTDPSWLRQRVDLDRYTGKKVRLQFFMMTDQAYHGAGLALRGIKVAAVGFDDEVAHARGEVSDGWKASGFIRTQNAVKADWSVQAVVFGSGGINVVPMRVSDAGSMAATGTLRVAGFGRDTSRVVLVVSPMAPVTQQRVRFRITGELESDRS
;
A
#
# COMPACT_ATOMS: atom_id res chain seq x y z
N MET A 1 -42.18 -26.49 39.16
CA MET A 1 -41.67 -27.84 39.47
C MET A 1 -40.74 -28.25 38.33
N VAL A 2 -39.42 -28.20 38.51
CA VAL A 2 -38.48 -29.34 38.75
C VAL A 2 -38.67 -30.48 37.72
N TRP A 3 -37.68 -30.96 36.95
CA TRP A 3 -36.20 -31.01 37.05
C TRP A 3 -35.56 -30.64 35.68
N GLN A 4 -34.35 -30.12 35.46
CA GLN A 4 -33.03 -30.05 36.15
C GLN A 4 -32.07 -31.24 35.93
N GLU A 5 -31.04 -31.01 35.08
CA GLU A 5 -29.64 -31.53 35.02
C GLU A 5 -29.14 -31.58 33.56
N ALA A 6 -27.85 -31.38 33.20
CA ALA A 6 -26.76 -30.63 33.82
C ALA A 6 -25.64 -30.38 32.78
N VAL A 7 -25.24 -29.13 32.54
CA VAL A 7 -23.90 -28.80 32.00
C VAL A 7 -23.38 -27.58 32.78
N ARG A 8 -22.45 -27.83 33.71
CA ARG A 8 -21.65 -26.76 34.33
C ARG A 8 -20.46 -26.48 33.42
N VAL A 9 -20.29 -25.23 33.00
CA VAL A 9 -18.97 -24.71 32.60
C VAL A 9 -18.46 -23.94 33.80
N GLU A 10 -17.44 -24.47 34.47
CA GLU A 10 -16.79 -23.77 35.58
C GLU A 10 -15.97 -22.60 35.03
N SER A 11 -16.25 -21.40 35.55
CA SER A 11 -15.51 -20.19 35.21
C SER A 11 -14.13 -20.21 35.89
N VAL A 12 -13.14 -20.80 35.22
CA VAL A 12 -11.72 -20.66 35.59
C VAL A 12 -11.37 -19.18 35.59
N SER A 13 -10.70 -18.72 36.64
CA SER A 13 -10.31 -17.32 36.75
C SER A 13 -9.20 -17.01 35.73
N ILE A 14 -9.38 -15.98 34.91
CA ILE A 14 -8.33 -15.48 34.00
C ILE A 14 -6.99 -15.19 34.74
N ILE A 15 -7.06 -14.93 36.04
CA ILE A 15 -5.88 -14.69 36.90
C ILE A 15 -5.08 -15.98 37.15
N GLU A 16 -5.72 -17.15 37.21
CA GLU A 16 -5.07 -18.45 37.42
C GLU A 16 -4.30 -18.93 36.18
N ILE A 17 -4.67 -18.44 34.99
CA ILE A 17 -4.00 -18.73 33.72
C ILE A 17 -2.84 -17.75 33.45
N ILE A 18 -3.00 -16.46 33.81
CA ILE A 18 -1.99 -15.43 33.53
C ILE A 18 -0.81 -15.47 34.51
N ALA A 19 -1.05 -15.79 35.80
CA ALA A 19 0.00 -15.75 36.81
C ALA A 19 1.18 -16.71 36.55
N PRO A 20 0.98 -17.98 36.09
CA PRO A 20 2.07 -18.85 35.69
C PRO A 20 2.89 -18.29 34.52
N CYS A 21 2.23 -17.79 33.47
CA CYS A 21 2.90 -17.25 32.29
C CYS A 21 3.75 -16.00 32.59
N VAL A 22 3.30 -15.13 33.50
CA VAL A 22 4.10 -13.95 33.91
C VAL A 22 5.33 -14.36 34.71
N LEU A 23 5.24 -15.39 35.56
CA LEU A 23 6.38 -15.95 36.28
C LEU A 23 7.37 -16.64 35.34
N GLU A 24 6.88 -17.35 34.33
CA GLU A 24 7.68 -18.06 33.33
C GLU A 24 8.44 -17.07 32.41
N VAL A 25 7.76 -16.05 31.88
CA VAL A 25 8.38 -14.97 31.09
C VAL A 25 9.41 -14.19 31.92
N SER A 26 9.12 -13.91 33.20
CA SER A 26 10.08 -13.25 34.10
C SER A 26 11.31 -14.12 34.38
N SER A 27 11.13 -15.45 34.51
CA SER A 27 12.22 -16.42 34.66
C SER A 27 13.10 -16.49 33.41
N ILE A 28 12.49 -16.50 32.22
CA ILE A 28 13.18 -16.51 30.93
C ILE A 28 13.97 -15.21 30.75
N PHE A 29 13.38 -14.06 31.03
CA PHE A 29 14.05 -12.76 30.92
C PHE A 29 15.23 -12.64 31.90
N ALA A 30 15.08 -13.11 33.14
CA ALA A 30 16.18 -13.15 34.11
C ALA A 30 17.33 -14.07 33.67
N LYS A 31 17.04 -15.23 33.07
CA LYS A 31 18.05 -16.13 32.49
C LYS A 31 18.76 -15.50 31.27
N TRP A 32 18.02 -14.74 30.45
CA TRP A 32 18.57 -14.06 29.27
C TRP A 32 19.54 -12.93 29.67
N VAL A 33 19.17 -12.10 30.65
CA VAL A 33 20.07 -11.06 31.21
C VAL A 33 21.32 -11.67 31.86
N MET A 34 21.20 -12.83 32.53
CA MET A 34 22.35 -13.56 33.09
C MET A 34 23.28 -14.15 32.02
N ALA A 35 22.80 -14.38 30.80
CA ALA A 35 23.58 -14.89 29.68
C ALA A 35 24.25 -13.77 28.84
N ALA A 36 23.72 -12.55 28.88
CA ALA A 36 24.17 -11.44 28.04
C ALA A 36 25.43 -10.71 28.57
N ASP A 37 25.51 -10.43 29.89
CA ASP A 37 26.40 -9.36 30.40
C ASP A 37 27.52 -9.78 31.37
N GLY A 38 27.66 -11.07 31.75
CA GLY A 38 28.86 -11.56 32.45
C GLY A 38 29.21 -10.94 33.82
N TYR A 39 28.28 -10.26 34.50
CA TYR A 39 28.51 -9.58 35.79
C TYR A 39 28.07 -10.40 37.03
N SER A 40 28.67 -10.10 38.19
CA SER A 40 28.63 -10.96 39.38
C SER A 40 27.29 -10.99 40.15
N GLY A 41 26.89 -12.19 40.58
CA GLY A 41 25.54 -12.51 41.10
C GLY A 41 25.09 -11.85 42.41
N TYR A 42 25.91 -10.99 43.05
CA TYR A 42 25.56 -10.39 44.35
C TYR A 42 24.57 -9.22 44.28
N ARG A 43 24.37 -8.62 43.08
CA ARG A 43 23.37 -7.55 42.88
C ARG A 43 22.01 -8.07 42.41
N ALA A 44 21.98 -9.14 41.60
CA ALA A 44 20.75 -9.74 41.07
C ALA A 44 19.79 -10.23 42.18
N GLY A 45 20.31 -10.92 43.21
CA GLY A 45 19.48 -11.45 44.30
C GLY A 45 18.72 -10.40 45.11
N ARG A 46 19.21 -9.14 45.18
CA ARG A 46 18.49 -8.03 45.83
C ARG A 46 17.36 -7.47 44.97
N LEU A 47 17.45 -7.58 43.64
CA LEU A 47 16.42 -7.14 42.71
C LEU A 47 15.21 -8.09 42.75
N VAL A 48 15.47 -9.40 42.66
CA VAL A 48 14.42 -10.45 42.72
C VAL A 48 13.61 -10.34 44.02
N GLY A 49 14.28 -10.33 45.17
CA GLY A 49 13.59 -10.21 46.47
C GLY A 49 12.85 -8.88 46.67
N ALA A 50 13.19 -7.82 45.93
CA ALA A 50 12.45 -6.56 45.97
C ALA A 50 11.15 -6.62 45.14
N VAL A 51 11.14 -7.39 44.04
CA VAL A 51 9.94 -7.64 43.22
C VAL A 51 8.96 -8.54 43.97
N GLU A 52 9.43 -9.66 44.54
CA GLU A 52 8.61 -10.62 45.29
C GLU A 52 7.83 -9.96 46.44
N ARG A 53 8.51 -9.14 47.27
CA ARG A 53 7.86 -8.42 48.38
C ARG A 53 6.81 -7.40 47.93
N ARG A 54 6.95 -6.84 46.72
CA ARG A 54 5.97 -5.90 46.14
C ARG A 54 4.73 -6.62 45.62
N ILE A 55 4.90 -7.81 45.04
CA ILE A 55 3.79 -8.68 44.62
C ILE A 55 2.98 -9.15 45.84
N ASP A 56 3.63 -9.62 46.91
CA ASP A 56 2.93 -10.07 48.13
C ASP A 56 2.16 -8.94 48.84
N THR A 57 2.65 -7.70 48.73
CA THR A 57 1.94 -6.50 49.22
C THR A 57 0.68 -6.19 48.42
N LEU A 58 0.73 -6.32 47.09
CA LEU A 58 -0.42 -6.11 46.20
C LEU A 58 -1.50 -7.19 46.41
N TRP A 59 -1.08 -8.44 46.66
CA TRP A 59 -1.98 -9.56 46.99
C TRP A 59 -2.80 -9.31 48.27
N ARG A 60 -2.16 -8.77 49.32
CA ARG A 60 -2.82 -8.42 50.60
C ARG A 60 -3.77 -7.21 50.49
N LEU A 61 -3.50 -6.28 49.57
CA LEU A 61 -4.39 -5.12 49.34
C LEU A 61 -5.64 -5.49 48.52
N GLY A 62 -5.55 -6.47 47.62
CA GLY A 62 -6.68 -6.92 46.80
C GLY A 62 -7.74 -7.74 47.53
N SER A 63 -7.39 -8.37 48.66
CA SER A 63 -8.28 -9.25 49.43
C SER A 63 -9.16 -8.53 50.46
N ALA A 64 -8.93 -7.24 50.72
CA ALA A 64 -9.55 -6.48 51.82
C ALA A 64 -10.42 -5.30 51.35
N LYS A 65 -11.46 -5.56 50.54
CA LYS A 65 -12.70 -4.74 50.42
C LYS A 65 -13.73 -5.41 49.51
N SER A 66 -14.82 -5.92 50.09
CA SER A 66 -16.01 -6.38 49.36
C SER A 66 -17.12 -5.32 49.41
N ARG A 67 -18.06 -5.39 48.43
CA ARG A 67 -19.15 -4.43 48.12
C ARG A 67 -18.72 -3.19 47.32
N TRP A 68 -18.92 -3.23 46.00
CA TRP A 68 -19.62 -2.26 45.11
C TRP A 68 -19.75 -2.91 43.70
N SER A 69 -20.60 -2.38 42.80
CA SER A 69 -21.27 -3.14 41.72
C SER A 69 -20.51 -3.33 40.38
N GLY A 70 -20.86 -4.41 39.66
CA GLY A 70 -20.09 -4.99 38.55
C GLY A 70 -20.26 -4.39 37.14
N ARG A 71 -19.90 -3.12 36.92
CA ARG A 71 -19.53 -2.62 35.57
C ARG A 71 -18.16 -1.92 35.49
N TRP A 72 -17.44 -1.84 36.61
CA TRP A 72 -16.14 -1.15 36.70
C TRP A 72 -14.91 -2.06 36.51
N ARG A 73 -15.11 -3.36 36.24
CA ARG A 73 -14.11 -4.41 36.53
C ARG A 73 -13.12 -4.76 35.41
N ILE A 74 -13.29 -4.23 34.19
CA ILE A 74 -12.48 -4.63 33.02
C ILE A 74 -11.47 -3.56 32.57
N ARG A 75 -11.74 -2.27 32.83
CA ARG A 75 -10.94 -1.17 32.21
C ARG A 75 -9.71 -0.69 33.01
N HIS A 76 -9.57 -1.05 34.29
CA HIS A 76 -8.47 -0.58 35.15
C HIS A 76 -7.57 -1.67 35.76
N GLY A 77 -7.85 -2.95 35.50
CA GLY A 77 -6.98 -4.05 35.96
C GLY A 77 -5.62 -4.09 35.25
N LEU A 78 -5.58 -3.90 33.93
CA LEU A 78 -4.33 -3.92 33.17
C LEU A 78 -3.44 -2.70 33.43
N SER A 79 -4.03 -1.53 33.73
CA SER A 79 -3.28 -0.28 33.87
C SER A 79 -2.35 -0.27 35.09
N LEU A 80 -2.69 -1.00 36.15
CA LEU A 80 -1.89 -1.07 37.39
C LEU A 80 -0.68 -2.01 37.30
N VAL A 81 -0.68 -2.96 36.37
CA VAL A 81 0.46 -3.86 36.11
C VAL A 81 1.48 -3.17 35.19
N ALA A 82 1.02 -2.44 34.17
CA ALA A 82 1.89 -1.70 33.25
C ALA A 82 2.70 -0.59 33.94
N SER A 83 2.11 0.14 34.90
CA SER A 83 2.79 1.23 35.60
C SER A 83 3.94 0.80 36.53
N ALA A 84 4.03 -0.49 36.89
CA ALA A 84 5.11 -0.98 37.75
C ALA A 84 6.44 -1.14 37.02
N SER A 85 6.42 -1.36 35.70
CA SER A 85 7.62 -1.61 34.88
C SER A 85 8.31 -0.33 34.40
N LEU A 86 7.60 0.81 34.35
CA LEU A 86 8.13 2.04 33.73
C LEU A 86 9.00 2.90 34.66
N ILE A 87 8.97 2.66 35.98
CA ILE A 87 9.66 3.49 36.99
C ILE A 87 11.12 3.02 37.24
N ALA A 88 11.57 1.94 36.60
CA ALA A 88 12.92 1.39 36.77
C ALA A 88 13.98 1.96 35.80
N LEU A 89 13.60 2.80 34.83
CA LEU A 89 14.45 3.18 33.69
C LEU A 89 14.93 4.64 33.66
N THR A 90 14.62 5.46 34.67
CA THR A 90 15.01 6.88 34.71
C THR A 90 15.89 7.23 35.92
N SER A 91 17.15 6.79 35.91
CA SER A 91 18.24 7.47 36.63
C SER A 91 19.58 6.77 36.37
N VAL A 92 20.50 7.41 35.62
CA VAL A 92 21.97 7.26 35.72
C VAL A 92 22.68 8.30 34.81
N TRP A 93 23.39 9.23 35.47
CA TRP A 93 24.37 10.24 34.99
C TRP A 93 23.98 11.55 34.26
N VAL A 94 24.66 12.62 34.70
CA VAL A 94 24.64 14.02 34.24
C VAL A 94 26.05 14.63 34.46
N LEU A 95 26.68 15.10 33.37
CA LEU A 95 27.73 16.17 33.25
C LEU A 95 29.10 16.03 33.98
N PRO A 96 30.13 16.87 33.69
CA PRO A 96 30.31 17.94 32.65
C PRO A 96 31.44 17.60 31.63
N GLY A 97 31.87 18.44 30.66
CA GLY A 97 31.42 19.77 30.17
C GLY A 97 32.57 20.80 30.03
N ALA A 98 32.77 21.42 28.85
CA ALA A 98 33.77 22.48 28.58
C ALA A 98 33.33 23.45 27.44
N SER A 99 33.87 24.68 27.43
CA SER A 99 33.35 25.86 26.71
C SER A 99 34.31 26.45 25.66
N GLY A 100 33.77 27.21 24.70
CA GLY A 100 34.54 28.04 23.74
C GLY A 100 33.61 29.01 23.00
N ALA A 101 33.96 30.30 22.94
CA ALA A 101 33.01 31.38 22.61
C ALA A 101 33.22 32.05 21.24
N THR A 102 32.10 32.55 20.72
CA THR A 102 31.85 33.62 19.73
C THR A 102 32.97 34.63 19.41
N SER A 103 33.06 35.10 18.15
CA SER A 103 32.80 36.51 17.76
C SER A 103 32.83 36.75 16.22
N PRO A 104 32.25 37.86 15.71
CA PRO A 104 31.95 38.07 14.27
C PRO A 104 32.79 39.20 13.61
N GLU A 105 32.64 39.42 12.30
CA GLU A 105 32.64 40.79 11.72
C GLU A 105 32.02 40.87 10.30
N SER A 106 31.92 42.09 9.75
CA SER A 106 30.99 42.48 8.67
C SER A 106 31.56 43.54 7.70
N ALA A 107 30.76 43.91 6.66
CA ALA A 107 30.91 45.10 5.78
C ALA A 107 32.01 45.02 4.67
N SER A 108 31.96 45.77 3.53
CA SER A 108 30.85 46.41 2.79
C SER A 108 31.34 47.02 1.44
N ASN A 109 30.43 47.14 0.45
CA ASN A 109 30.32 48.19 -0.62
C ASN A 109 31.36 48.37 -1.75
N HIS A 110 30.83 48.34 -3.00
CA HIS A 110 30.97 49.27 -4.16
C HIS A 110 32.27 50.10 -4.37
N SER A 111 32.89 50.28 -5.56
CA SER A 111 32.49 50.24 -7.00
C SER A 111 33.77 50.33 -7.89
N GLY A 112 33.82 50.35 -9.24
CA GLY A 112 32.84 50.24 -10.36
C GLY A 112 33.38 50.87 -11.68
N THR A 113 32.73 50.62 -12.84
CA THR A 113 32.97 51.20 -14.22
C THR A 113 34.35 50.95 -14.90
N SER A 114 34.49 50.68 -16.22
CA SER A 114 33.53 50.45 -17.34
C SER A 114 34.16 49.82 -18.62
N ILE A 115 33.38 48.97 -19.33
CA ILE A 115 33.37 48.70 -20.80
C ILE A 115 34.64 48.13 -21.53
N PHE A 116 34.59 46.85 -21.95
CA PHE A 116 34.58 46.37 -23.37
C PHE A 116 34.92 44.86 -23.44
N GLY A 117 34.12 44.07 -24.17
CA GLY A 117 34.46 42.69 -24.56
C GLY A 117 33.33 41.69 -24.38
N ARG A 118 33.11 40.83 -25.39
CA ARG A 118 32.15 39.71 -25.34
C ARG A 118 32.74 38.59 -24.49
N ASP A 119 31.95 37.98 -23.61
CA ASP A 119 31.80 36.51 -23.49
C ASP A 119 30.82 36.15 -22.35
N ALA A 120 30.15 35.00 -22.51
CA ALA A 120 29.43 34.22 -21.49
C ALA A 120 28.74 34.99 -20.33
N ASP A 121 27.52 35.50 -20.54
CA ASP A 121 26.63 35.82 -19.42
C ASP A 121 26.16 34.53 -18.74
N ALA A 122 26.49 34.43 -17.45
CA ALA A 122 26.16 33.29 -16.61
C ALA A 122 24.64 33.19 -16.38
N ILE A 123 24.11 31.98 -16.53
CA ILE A 123 22.90 31.60 -15.80
C ILE A 123 23.30 31.60 -14.32
N GLY A 124 22.83 32.60 -13.58
CA GLY A 124 23.14 32.73 -12.15
C GLY A 124 22.69 31.51 -11.37
N ASP A 125 23.44 31.20 -10.29
CA ASP A 125 23.34 30.01 -9.45
C ASP A 125 21.96 29.35 -9.43
N ALA A 126 21.76 28.37 -10.32
CA ALA A 126 20.66 27.44 -10.20
C ALA A 126 20.88 26.65 -8.90
N PRO A 127 19.97 26.72 -7.91
CA PRO A 127 20.14 25.91 -6.71
C PRO A 127 20.18 24.44 -7.11
N VAL A 128 21.13 23.70 -6.54
CA VAL A 128 21.21 22.24 -6.70
C VAL A 128 19.82 21.68 -6.39
N SER A 129 19.17 21.11 -7.41
CA SER A 129 17.75 20.81 -7.37
C SER A 129 17.45 19.81 -6.24
N ASP A 130 16.53 20.18 -5.34
CA ASP A 130 16.19 19.37 -4.16
C ASP A 130 15.92 17.91 -4.56
N PRO A 131 16.67 16.93 -4.01
CA PRO A 131 16.52 15.51 -4.35
C PRO A 131 15.09 14.98 -4.21
N ALA A 132 14.28 15.53 -3.29
CA ALA A 132 12.89 15.15 -3.11
C ALA A 132 12.01 15.61 -4.28
N ILE A 133 12.28 16.79 -4.84
CA ILE A 133 11.61 17.33 -6.03
C ILE A 133 12.07 16.61 -7.28
N VAL A 134 13.38 16.33 -7.42
CA VAL A 134 13.92 15.52 -8.52
C VAL A 134 13.26 14.14 -8.55
N THR A 135 13.18 13.46 -7.40
CA THR A 135 12.55 12.14 -7.28
C THR A 135 11.06 12.20 -7.65
N ARG A 136 10.28 13.18 -7.17
CA ARG A 136 8.86 13.35 -7.58
C ARG A 136 8.72 13.56 -9.09
N ASN A 137 9.57 14.38 -9.69
CA ASN A 137 9.58 14.65 -11.13
C ASN A 137 9.97 13.43 -11.98
N VAL A 138 10.84 12.55 -11.46
CA VAL A 138 11.18 11.26 -12.09
C VAL A 138 9.99 10.30 -11.98
N LEU A 139 9.40 10.14 -10.80
CA LEU A 139 8.25 9.25 -10.57
C LEU A 139 6.99 9.67 -11.35
N ALA A 140 6.82 10.95 -11.66
CA ALA A 140 5.76 11.43 -12.56
C ALA A 140 5.96 11.06 -14.05
N ARG A 141 7.10 10.44 -14.42
CA ARG A 141 7.45 10.07 -15.80
C ARG A 141 7.93 8.63 -15.97
N VAL A 142 8.20 7.92 -14.87
CA VAL A 142 8.57 6.51 -14.88
C VAL A 142 7.30 5.68 -14.77
N THR A 143 7.00 4.94 -15.82
CA THR A 143 6.07 3.80 -15.78
C THR A 143 6.93 2.53 -15.68
N PRO A 144 6.78 1.70 -14.63
CA PRO A 144 7.50 0.44 -14.53
C PRO A 144 7.20 -0.46 -15.75
N PRO A 145 8.19 -1.19 -16.29
CA PRO A 145 7.95 -2.12 -17.39
C PRO A 145 7.01 -3.25 -16.96
N ARG A 146 6.00 -3.53 -17.80
CA ARG A 146 5.04 -4.62 -17.57
C ARG A 146 5.71 -6.01 -17.58
N ARG A 147 5.26 -6.88 -16.68
CA ARG A 147 5.48 -8.33 -16.67
C ARG A 147 4.81 -9.04 -17.85
N ASP A 148 5.60 -9.84 -18.56
CA ASP A 148 5.14 -10.81 -19.58
C ASP A 148 5.71 -12.18 -19.22
N GLU A 149 4.88 -13.05 -18.65
CA GLU A 149 5.28 -14.37 -18.15
C GLU A 149 5.79 -15.32 -19.25
N VAL A 150 5.35 -15.14 -20.51
CA VAL A 150 5.87 -15.90 -21.65
C VAL A 150 7.28 -15.42 -22.02
N ALA A 151 7.49 -14.10 -22.07
CA ALA A 151 8.81 -13.53 -22.29
C ALA A 151 9.79 -13.86 -21.17
N LEU A 152 9.33 -13.86 -19.91
CA LEU A 152 10.11 -14.21 -18.72
C LEU A 152 10.52 -15.69 -18.70
N SER A 153 9.60 -16.61 -19.03
CA SER A 153 9.95 -18.03 -19.16
C SER A 153 11.00 -18.25 -20.24
N ARG A 154 10.87 -17.59 -21.41
CA ARG A 154 11.92 -17.65 -22.44
C ARG A 154 13.25 -17.06 -21.97
N ARG A 155 13.21 -15.93 -21.23
CA ARG A 155 14.40 -15.23 -20.71
C ARG A 155 15.22 -16.10 -19.76
N TYR A 156 14.56 -16.79 -18.82
CA TYR A 156 15.22 -17.50 -17.70
C TYR A 156 15.24 -19.03 -17.83
N ARG A 157 14.33 -19.64 -18.59
CA ARG A 157 14.15 -21.10 -18.70
C ARG A 157 14.31 -21.65 -20.13
N GLY A 158 14.27 -20.80 -21.16
CA GLY A 158 14.38 -21.19 -22.58
C GLY A 158 15.72 -20.87 -23.24
N ALA A 159 15.79 -21.07 -24.55
CA ALA A 159 16.89 -20.67 -25.43
C ALA A 159 16.51 -19.54 -26.39
N CYS A 160 17.51 -18.81 -26.91
CA CYS A 160 17.31 -17.68 -27.83
C CYS A 160 16.52 -18.06 -29.08
N THR A 161 16.73 -19.29 -29.57
CA THR A 161 16.12 -19.84 -30.78
C THR A 161 14.75 -20.45 -30.57
N ASP A 162 14.28 -20.58 -29.32
CA ASP A 162 13.00 -21.22 -29.06
C ASP A 162 11.85 -20.35 -29.60
N PRO A 163 10.89 -20.94 -30.33
CA PRO A 163 9.69 -20.22 -30.72
C PRO A 163 8.92 -19.82 -29.46
N LEU A 164 8.30 -18.63 -29.48
CA LEU A 164 7.33 -18.29 -28.44
C LEU A 164 6.19 -19.33 -28.48
N PRO A 165 5.77 -19.87 -27.32
CA PRO A 165 4.68 -20.83 -27.28
C PRO A 165 3.38 -20.19 -27.77
N THR A 166 2.49 -21.01 -28.32
CA THR A 166 1.24 -20.52 -28.94
C THR A 166 0.35 -19.87 -27.88
N PRO A 167 -0.24 -18.68 -28.13
CA PRO A 167 -1.16 -18.05 -27.20
C PRO A 167 -2.32 -18.97 -26.80
N VAL A 168 -2.74 -18.90 -25.54
CA VAL A 168 -3.90 -19.61 -25.03
C VAL A 168 -5.17 -19.18 -25.78
N ALA A 169 -5.96 -20.16 -26.22
CA ALA A 169 -7.21 -19.90 -26.90
C ALA A 169 -8.25 -19.28 -25.94
N LEU A 170 -8.77 -18.11 -26.31
CA LEU A 170 -9.80 -17.38 -25.54
C LEU A 170 -11.16 -18.08 -25.53
N SER A 171 -11.35 -19.07 -26.41
CA SER A 171 -12.57 -19.85 -26.55
C SER A 171 -12.25 -21.34 -26.60
N ARG A 172 -13.08 -22.16 -25.95
CA ARG A 172 -12.99 -23.62 -26.02
C ARG A 172 -14.38 -24.23 -26.19
N THR A 173 -14.52 -25.17 -27.11
CA THR A 173 -15.68 -26.05 -27.22
C THR A 173 -15.63 -27.11 -26.13
N ALA A 174 -16.78 -27.44 -25.53
CA ALA A 174 -16.91 -28.51 -24.56
C ALA A 174 -18.26 -29.21 -24.73
N GLU A 175 -18.33 -30.50 -24.41
CA GLU A 175 -19.56 -31.30 -24.47
C GLU A 175 -20.24 -31.38 -23.10
N ALA A 176 -21.56 -31.53 -23.07
CA ALA A 176 -22.30 -31.62 -21.80
C ALA A 176 -21.87 -32.88 -21.02
N GLY A 177 -21.55 -32.72 -19.72
CA GLY A 177 -20.98 -33.80 -18.92
C GLY A 177 -19.50 -34.07 -19.16
N GLU A 178 -18.78 -33.21 -19.89
CA GLU A 178 -17.32 -33.28 -20.03
C GLU A 178 -16.63 -33.26 -18.65
N HIS A 179 -15.82 -34.28 -18.36
CA HIS A 179 -14.95 -34.29 -17.18
C HIS A 179 -13.65 -33.54 -17.45
N ARG A 180 -13.27 -32.65 -16.53
CA ARG A 180 -12.00 -31.90 -16.55
C ARG A 180 -11.36 -31.90 -15.18
N ARG A 181 -10.03 -31.92 -15.16
CA ARG A 181 -9.24 -31.64 -13.96
C ARG A 181 -8.65 -30.24 -14.07
N PHE A 182 -8.74 -29.48 -12.99
CA PHE A 182 -8.15 -28.13 -12.89
C PHE A 182 -7.12 -28.08 -11.77
N TRP A 183 -6.08 -27.27 -11.96
CA TRP A 183 -5.26 -26.73 -10.87
C TRP A 183 -6.04 -25.62 -10.17
N VAL A 184 -6.02 -25.60 -8.85
CA VAL A 184 -6.71 -24.62 -7.99
C VAL A 184 -5.77 -24.21 -6.85
N LEU A 185 -5.74 -22.93 -6.52
CA LEU A 185 -4.93 -22.38 -5.44
C LEU A 185 -5.62 -22.54 -4.07
N ASP A 186 -4.92 -23.09 -3.08
CA ASP A 186 -5.27 -23.01 -1.65
C ASP A 186 -4.54 -21.77 -1.10
N GLU A 187 -5.17 -20.59 -1.22
CA GLU A 187 -4.56 -19.28 -0.94
C GLU A 187 -4.04 -19.19 0.49
N GLY A 188 -4.77 -19.75 1.45
CA GLY A 188 -4.36 -19.82 2.86
C GLY A 188 -3.10 -20.67 3.12
N LYS A 189 -2.63 -21.43 2.13
CA LYS A 189 -1.38 -22.22 2.17
C LYS A 189 -0.39 -21.87 1.06
N ARG A 190 -0.77 -21.00 0.11
CA ARG A 190 0.06 -20.64 -1.06
C ARG A 190 0.54 -21.86 -1.85
N THR A 191 -0.35 -22.84 -2.05
CA THR A 191 -0.03 -24.09 -2.78
C THR A 191 -1.18 -24.53 -3.67
N PHE A 192 -0.84 -25.08 -4.83
CA PHE A 192 -1.83 -25.62 -5.77
C PHE A 192 -2.21 -27.07 -5.46
N PHE A 193 -3.47 -27.41 -5.71
CA PHE A 193 -3.98 -28.78 -5.71
C PHE A 193 -4.81 -29.03 -6.99
N GLN A 194 -5.07 -30.30 -7.31
CA GLN A 194 -5.92 -30.66 -8.44
C GLN A 194 -7.34 -30.99 -7.98
N ALA A 195 -8.33 -30.51 -8.73
CA ALA A 195 -9.74 -30.81 -8.54
C ALA A 195 -10.34 -31.43 -9.81
N ASP A 196 -10.92 -32.63 -9.68
CA ASP A 196 -11.74 -33.24 -10.73
C ASP A 196 -13.14 -32.60 -10.74
N THR A 197 -13.66 -32.34 -11.94
CA THR A 197 -14.89 -31.60 -12.19
C THR A 197 -15.67 -32.17 -13.37
N THR A 198 -16.96 -31.86 -13.40
CA THR A 198 -17.88 -32.18 -14.50
C THR A 198 -18.51 -30.88 -15.03
N LEU A 199 -18.63 -30.71 -16.36
CA LEU A 199 -19.35 -29.59 -16.97
C LEU A 199 -20.86 -29.73 -16.69
N ALA A 200 -21.38 -28.86 -15.81
CA ALA A 200 -22.75 -28.90 -15.34
C ALA A 200 -23.72 -28.06 -16.21
N GLY A 201 -23.22 -27.07 -16.94
CA GLY A 201 -24.00 -26.27 -17.87
C GLY A 201 -23.13 -25.27 -18.64
N GLN A 202 -23.68 -24.71 -19.72
CA GLN A 202 -22.95 -23.83 -20.61
C GLN A 202 -23.87 -22.88 -21.39
N SER A 203 -23.28 -21.79 -21.85
CA SER A 203 -23.90 -20.78 -22.72
C SER A 203 -22.90 -20.31 -23.77
N ASP A 204 -23.23 -19.21 -24.47
CA ASP A 204 -22.32 -18.58 -25.43
C ASP A 204 -21.04 -18.10 -24.75
N HIS A 205 -21.14 -17.46 -23.58
CA HIS A 205 -19.99 -16.91 -22.85
C HIS A 205 -19.50 -17.77 -21.67
N LEU A 206 -20.30 -18.70 -21.13
CA LEU A 206 -19.91 -19.49 -19.94
C LEU A 206 -19.76 -21.00 -20.19
N LEU A 207 -18.84 -21.59 -19.42
CA LEU A 207 -18.65 -23.03 -19.22
C LEU A 207 -18.58 -23.31 -17.71
N LEU A 208 -19.69 -23.72 -17.09
CA LEU A 208 -19.75 -23.95 -15.64
C LEU A 208 -19.34 -25.38 -15.30
N TYR A 209 -18.08 -25.53 -14.86
CA TYR A 209 -17.56 -26.77 -14.31
C TYR A 209 -17.82 -26.81 -12.81
N VAL A 210 -18.31 -27.93 -12.31
CA VAL A 210 -18.57 -28.17 -10.89
C VAL A 210 -17.66 -29.29 -10.40
N GLN A 211 -16.97 -29.06 -9.29
CA GLN A 211 -16.12 -30.06 -8.65
C GLN A 211 -16.93 -31.29 -8.22
N ASP A 212 -16.40 -32.46 -8.54
CA ASP A 212 -17.11 -33.72 -8.31
C ASP A 212 -17.38 -33.91 -6.81
N GLY A 213 -18.65 -34.20 -6.48
CA GLY A 213 -19.15 -34.28 -5.10
C GLY A 213 -19.69 -32.98 -4.51
N VAL A 214 -19.55 -31.82 -5.18
CA VAL A 214 -20.17 -30.56 -4.73
C VAL A 214 -21.67 -30.56 -5.05
N PRO A 215 -22.58 -30.39 -4.06
CA PRO A 215 -24.02 -30.44 -4.29
C PRO A 215 -24.53 -29.12 -4.91
N VAL A 216 -25.21 -29.26 -6.05
CA VAL A 216 -25.86 -28.17 -6.80
C VAL A 216 -27.37 -28.32 -6.70
N ALA A 217 -28.09 -27.22 -6.48
CA ALA A 217 -29.56 -27.24 -6.41
C ALA A 217 -30.17 -27.35 -7.83
N PRO A 218 -31.33 -28.01 -8.01
CA PRO A 218 -32.01 -28.10 -9.31
C PRO A 218 -32.27 -26.71 -9.92
N GLY A 219 -31.93 -26.52 -11.19
CA GLY A 219 -32.08 -25.25 -11.92
C GLY A 219 -31.09 -24.14 -11.54
N ALA A 220 -30.19 -24.36 -10.57
CA ALA A 220 -29.27 -23.33 -10.09
C ALA A 220 -28.22 -22.89 -11.14
N ILE A 221 -27.77 -23.83 -11.98
CA ILE A 221 -26.83 -23.54 -13.07
C ILE A 221 -27.52 -22.69 -14.15
N ASP A 222 -28.73 -23.09 -14.57
CA ASP A 222 -29.52 -22.36 -15.56
C ASP A 222 -29.86 -20.94 -15.08
N GLU A 223 -30.20 -20.78 -13.79
CA GLU A 223 -30.47 -19.48 -13.20
C GLU A 223 -29.23 -18.58 -13.19
N THR A 224 -28.06 -19.08 -12.81
CA THR A 224 -26.80 -18.32 -12.86
C THR A 224 -26.40 -17.95 -14.29
N ILE A 225 -26.51 -18.89 -15.26
CA ILE A 225 -26.29 -18.61 -16.68
C ILE A 225 -27.20 -17.47 -17.13
N ARG A 226 -28.50 -17.57 -16.82
CA ARG A 226 -29.50 -16.60 -17.23
C ARG A 226 -29.24 -15.22 -16.61
N GLN A 227 -28.91 -15.13 -15.31
CA GLN A 227 -28.57 -13.84 -14.68
C GLN A 227 -27.28 -13.24 -15.26
N PHE A 228 -26.28 -14.07 -15.59
CA PHE A 228 -25.03 -13.60 -16.18
C PHE A 228 -25.25 -13.04 -17.59
N GLU A 229 -25.84 -13.82 -18.49
CA GLU A 229 -26.04 -13.46 -19.91
C GLU A 229 -27.06 -12.32 -20.07
N GLU A 230 -28.17 -12.32 -19.32
CA GLU A 230 -29.22 -11.29 -19.46
C GLU A 230 -28.90 -9.98 -18.72
N LYS A 231 -27.97 -9.97 -17.76
CA LYS A 231 -27.74 -8.78 -16.89
C LYS A 231 -26.28 -8.49 -16.57
N SER A 232 -25.53 -9.45 -16.04
CA SER A 232 -24.16 -9.17 -15.58
C SER A 232 -23.27 -8.77 -16.74
N LEU A 233 -23.16 -9.60 -17.78
CA LEU A 233 -22.29 -9.32 -18.92
C LEU A 233 -22.68 -8.03 -19.68
N PRO A 234 -23.96 -7.79 -20.04
CA PRO A 234 -24.36 -6.53 -20.70
C PRO A 234 -24.13 -5.25 -19.88
N LEU A 235 -24.08 -5.35 -18.54
CA LEU A 235 -23.68 -4.24 -17.68
C LEU A 235 -22.16 -4.09 -17.66
N LEU A 236 -21.44 -5.18 -17.44
CA LEU A 236 -19.98 -5.21 -17.36
C LEU A 236 -19.34 -4.63 -18.64
N GLU A 237 -19.77 -5.12 -19.80
CA GLU A 237 -19.25 -4.67 -21.10
C GLU A 237 -19.60 -3.22 -21.42
N ARG A 238 -20.71 -2.69 -20.89
CA ARG A 238 -21.09 -1.29 -21.07
C ARG A 238 -20.22 -0.34 -20.22
N VAL A 239 -19.90 -0.73 -18.99
CA VAL A 239 -19.23 0.14 -18.01
C VAL A 239 -17.71 0.00 -18.07
N PHE A 240 -17.20 -1.23 -18.07
CA PHE A 240 -15.77 -1.54 -18.06
C PHE A 240 -15.23 -1.87 -19.46
N GLY A 241 -16.14 -2.12 -20.41
CA GLY A 241 -15.84 -2.34 -21.82
C GLY A 241 -15.90 -3.83 -22.22
N ALA A 242 -16.12 -4.09 -23.51
CA ALA A 242 -16.32 -5.45 -24.02
C ALA A 242 -15.13 -6.40 -23.79
N LEU A 243 -15.44 -7.69 -23.63
CA LEU A 243 -14.49 -8.80 -23.69
C LEU A 243 -13.89 -8.93 -25.11
N PRO A 244 -12.73 -9.58 -25.27
CA PRO A 244 -12.24 -9.95 -26.59
C PRO A 244 -13.27 -10.82 -27.34
N PRO A 245 -13.52 -10.60 -28.64
CA PRO A 245 -14.55 -11.33 -29.38
C PRO A 245 -14.39 -12.85 -29.34
N GLY A 246 -15.49 -13.56 -29.05
CA GLY A 246 -15.52 -15.02 -28.95
C GLY A 246 -14.97 -15.59 -27.64
N THR A 247 -14.61 -14.75 -26.67
CA THR A 247 -14.17 -15.20 -25.32
C THR A 247 -15.23 -16.07 -24.67
N ARG A 248 -14.80 -17.20 -24.10
CA ARG A 248 -15.66 -18.14 -23.39
C ARG A 248 -15.03 -18.56 -22.06
N ILE A 249 -15.65 -18.11 -20.98
CA ILE A 249 -15.15 -18.16 -19.62
C ILE A 249 -15.46 -19.52 -19.00
N SER A 250 -14.43 -20.25 -18.60
CA SER A 250 -14.60 -21.43 -17.74
C SER A 250 -14.79 -20.98 -16.30
N VAL A 251 -15.89 -21.38 -15.66
CA VAL A 251 -16.17 -21.06 -14.25
C VAL A 251 -15.96 -22.32 -13.44
N PHE A 252 -14.90 -22.36 -12.63
CA PHE A 252 -14.69 -23.44 -11.66
C PHE A 252 -15.58 -23.23 -10.44
N ASN A 253 -16.37 -24.24 -10.08
CA ASN A 253 -17.25 -24.21 -8.90
C ASN A 253 -16.84 -25.32 -7.95
N GLY A 254 -16.10 -25.00 -6.89
CA GLY A 254 -15.61 -26.01 -5.96
C GLY A 254 -15.13 -25.46 -4.63
N ARG A 255 -14.28 -26.22 -3.94
CA ARG A 255 -13.54 -25.78 -2.77
C ARG A 255 -12.44 -24.83 -3.24
N VAL A 256 -12.49 -23.55 -2.85
CA VAL A 256 -11.44 -22.56 -3.17
C VAL A 256 -10.98 -21.88 -1.86
N PRO A 257 -10.01 -22.47 -1.14
CA PRO A 257 -9.68 -22.04 0.23
C PRO A 257 -9.08 -20.64 0.29
N GLY A 258 -9.47 -19.86 1.30
CA GLY A 258 -8.90 -18.53 1.59
C GLY A 258 -9.68 -17.35 1.00
N VAL A 259 -10.34 -17.53 -0.16
CA VAL A 259 -11.03 -16.46 -0.89
C VAL A 259 -12.49 -16.81 -1.23
N GLY A 260 -13.28 -15.82 -1.68
CA GLY A 260 -14.67 -16.03 -2.13
C GLY A 260 -14.76 -16.44 -3.61
N GLY A 261 -13.86 -15.88 -4.41
CA GLY A 261 -13.53 -16.26 -5.77
C GLY A 261 -12.13 -15.75 -6.11
N TYR A 262 -11.64 -16.02 -7.32
CA TYR A 262 -10.51 -15.29 -7.90
C TYR A 262 -10.49 -15.41 -9.44
N PHE A 263 -9.90 -14.42 -10.10
CA PHE A 263 -9.35 -14.51 -11.45
C PHE A 263 -7.83 -14.75 -11.38
N SER A 264 -7.25 -15.46 -12.35
CA SER A 264 -5.79 -15.63 -12.46
C SER A 264 -5.30 -15.41 -13.88
N SER A 265 -4.39 -14.45 -14.04
CA SER A 265 -3.68 -14.21 -15.30
C SER A 265 -2.81 -15.42 -15.71
N SER A 266 -2.32 -16.20 -14.76
CA SER A 266 -1.49 -17.41 -14.96
C SER A 266 -2.19 -18.51 -15.77
N ASP A 267 -3.52 -18.58 -15.79
CA ASP A 267 -4.27 -19.52 -16.64
C ASP A 267 -4.29 -19.13 -18.12
N LEU A 268 -3.93 -17.88 -18.44
CA LEU A 268 -3.89 -17.34 -19.81
C LEU A 268 -2.54 -17.55 -20.50
N VAL A 269 -1.55 -18.18 -19.83
CA VAL A 269 -0.26 -18.55 -20.42
C VAL A 269 -0.11 -20.06 -20.59
N PRO A 270 0.72 -20.55 -21.53
CA PRO A 270 0.93 -21.99 -21.72
C PRO A 270 1.63 -22.67 -20.54
N VAL A 271 1.46 -23.98 -20.38
CA VAL A 271 2.05 -24.74 -19.24
C VAL A 271 3.59 -24.72 -19.20
N GLN A 272 4.25 -24.40 -20.32
CA GLN A 272 5.70 -24.21 -20.39
C GLN A 272 6.15 -22.87 -19.76
N SER A 273 5.23 -21.93 -19.59
CA SER A 273 5.43 -20.67 -18.87
C SER A 273 5.07 -20.83 -17.40
N ASN A 274 3.86 -21.32 -17.10
CA ASN A 274 3.41 -21.58 -15.74
C ASN A 274 2.96 -23.05 -15.57
N PRO A 275 3.60 -23.86 -14.71
CA PRO A 275 3.26 -25.28 -14.55
C PRO A 275 1.87 -25.53 -13.94
N TYR A 276 1.25 -24.51 -13.35
CA TYR A 276 -0.10 -24.58 -12.76
C TYR A 276 -1.19 -23.97 -13.65
N SER A 277 -0.85 -23.49 -14.85
CA SER A 277 -1.84 -22.99 -15.82
C SER A 277 -2.84 -24.08 -16.25
N ASN A 278 -4.11 -23.71 -16.35
CA ASN A 278 -5.18 -24.49 -16.97
C ASN A 278 -5.40 -24.18 -18.47
N GLU A 279 -4.55 -23.33 -19.05
CA GLU A 279 -4.51 -22.88 -20.44
C GLU A 279 -5.89 -22.45 -20.97
N ARG A 280 -6.57 -21.55 -20.27
CA ARG A 280 -7.91 -21.06 -20.64
C ARG A 280 -8.28 -19.78 -19.91
N VAL A 281 -9.24 -19.06 -20.46
CA VAL A 281 -9.97 -18.02 -19.73
C VAL A 281 -10.78 -18.69 -18.62
N MET A 282 -10.43 -18.42 -17.35
CA MET A 282 -11.10 -19.01 -16.19
C MET A 282 -11.25 -18.05 -15.01
N VAL A 283 -12.34 -18.24 -14.26
CA VAL A 283 -12.57 -17.68 -12.92
C VAL A 283 -12.96 -18.79 -11.95
N TYR A 284 -12.62 -18.63 -10.67
CA TYR A 284 -12.82 -19.64 -9.63
C TYR A 284 -13.84 -19.15 -8.61
N MET A 285 -14.78 -20.01 -8.22
CA MET A 285 -15.89 -19.69 -7.33
C MET A 285 -15.89 -20.61 -6.11
N ASN A 286 -15.79 -20.03 -4.90
CA ASN A 286 -15.76 -20.80 -3.67
C ASN A 286 -17.16 -21.23 -3.20
N THR A 287 -17.52 -22.47 -3.52
CA THR A 287 -18.82 -23.08 -3.18
C THR A 287 -19.04 -23.31 -1.68
N ASP A 288 -18.00 -23.18 -0.86
CA ASP A 288 -18.12 -23.15 0.61
C ASP A 288 -18.70 -21.81 1.12
N THR A 289 -18.60 -20.73 0.33
CA THR A 289 -19.04 -19.36 0.73
C THR A 289 -20.30 -18.88 0.02
N THR A 290 -20.52 -19.29 -1.23
CA THR A 290 -21.72 -18.99 -2.02
C THR A 290 -21.84 -19.96 -3.20
N LYS A 291 -23.07 -20.25 -3.66
CA LYS A 291 -23.34 -21.32 -4.65
C LYS A 291 -24.12 -20.79 -5.85
N PRO A 292 -24.03 -21.45 -7.04
CA PRO A 292 -24.85 -21.12 -8.19
C PRO A 292 -26.35 -20.95 -7.84
N GLY A 293 -27.04 -20.09 -8.59
CA GLY A 293 -28.43 -19.71 -8.35
C GLY A 293 -28.65 -18.79 -7.13
N GLN A 294 -27.58 -18.34 -6.45
CA GLN A 294 -27.67 -17.39 -5.34
C GLN A 294 -27.23 -15.99 -5.78
N ARG A 295 -28.00 -14.97 -5.38
CA ARG A 295 -27.64 -13.55 -5.61
C ARG A 295 -26.22 -13.16 -5.20
N ARG A 296 -25.68 -13.74 -4.12
CA ARG A 296 -24.30 -13.46 -3.69
C ARG A 296 -23.27 -14.05 -4.67
N TYR A 297 -23.55 -15.22 -5.22
CA TYR A 297 -22.72 -15.87 -6.23
C TYR A 297 -22.69 -15.04 -7.51
N ASP A 298 -23.84 -14.58 -7.99
CA ASP A 298 -23.93 -13.79 -9.23
C ASP A 298 -23.14 -12.47 -9.12
N GLY A 299 -23.10 -11.88 -7.91
CA GLY A 299 -22.25 -10.72 -7.61
C GLY A 299 -20.76 -11.03 -7.61
N VAL A 300 -20.32 -12.11 -6.94
CA VAL A 300 -18.91 -12.54 -6.97
C VAL A 300 -18.49 -12.93 -8.40
N LEU A 301 -19.33 -13.61 -9.17
CA LEU A 301 -19.02 -13.93 -10.56
C LEU A 301 -18.83 -12.65 -11.41
N ALA A 302 -19.63 -11.61 -11.17
CA ALA A 302 -19.46 -10.32 -11.84
C ALA A 302 -18.16 -9.60 -11.42
N HIS A 303 -17.74 -9.76 -10.16
CA HIS A 303 -16.45 -9.28 -9.64
C HIS A 303 -15.29 -9.96 -10.37
N GLU A 304 -15.24 -11.29 -10.39
CA GLU A 304 -14.15 -12.04 -11.04
C GLU A 304 -14.09 -11.82 -12.57
N VAL A 305 -15.24 -11.66 -13.23
CA VAL A 305 -15.30 -11.35 -14.66
C VAL A 305 -14.91 -9.89 -14.94
N GLN A 306 -15.06 -8.97 -13.98
CA GLN A 306 -14.51 -7.62 -14.11
C GLN A 306 -12.99 -7.67 -14.22
N HIS A 307 -12.30 -8.44 -13.36
CA HIS A 307 -10.84 -8.61 -13.45
C HIS A 307 -10.38 -9.13 -14.82
N LEU A 308 -11.12 -10.08 -15.42
CA LEU A 308 -10.84 -10.55 -16.78
C LEU A 308 -10.98 -9.43 -17.83
N ILE A 309 -12.04 -8.62 -17.75
CA ILE A 309 -12.24 -7.45 -18.64
C ILE A 309 -11.12 -6.43 -18.43
N HIS A 310 -10.72 -6.20 -17.18
CA HIS A 310 -9.61 -5.33 -16.81
C HIS A 310 -8.31 -5.83 -17.44
N TRP A 311 -7.96 -7.10 -17.23
CA TRP A 311 -6.77 -7.74 -17.78
C TRP A 311 -6.70 -7.68 -19.30
N ALA A 312 -7.83 -7.88 -19.99
CA ALA A 312 -7.91 -7.79 -21.44
C ALA A 312 -7.66 -6.36 -21.99
N ARG A 313 -7.80 -5.32 -21.16
CA ARG A 313 -7.65 -3.91 -21.52
C ARG A 313 -6.35 -3.30 -21.03
N HIS A 314 -6.10 -3.44 -19.73
CA HIS A 314 -4.94 -2.90 -19.04
C HIS A 314 -4.42 -3.92 -18.00
N PRO A 315 -3.60 -4.89 -18.45
CA PRO A 315 -3.08 -5.97 -17.60
C PRO A 315 -1.95 -5.56 -16.64
N GLN A 316 -1.52 -4.29 -16.63
CA GLN A 316 -0.58 -3.78 -15.62
C GLN A 316 -1.29 -2.65 -14.87
N GLN A 317 -1.77 -2.94 -13.67
CA GLN A 317 -2.50 -1.95 -12.89
C GLN A 317 -2.48 -2.28 -11.40
N ASP A 318 -2.25 -1.27 -10.56
CA ASP A 318 -2.27 -1.43 -9.12
C ASP A 318 -3.64 -1.93 -8.62
N SER A 319 -3.58 -2.85 -7.67
CA SER A 319 -4.71 -3.53 -7.03
C SER A 319 -5.88 -2.61 -6.69
N TRP A 320 -5.63 -1.40 -6.17
CA TRP A 320 -6.69 -0.49 -5.74
C TRP A 320 -7.57 0.06 -6.89
N ILE A 321 -7.00 0.23 -8.10
CA ILE A 321 -7.75 0.62 -9.32
C ILE A 321 -8.54 -0.59 -9.85
N ASN A 322 -7.95 -1.78 -9.80
CA ASN A 322 -8.58 -3.01 -10.29
C ASN A 322 -9.76 -3.43 -9.40
N GLU A 323 -9.51 -3.60 -8.11
CA GLU A 323 -10.50 -4.00 -7.09
C GLU A 323 -11.61 -2.96 -6.92
N GLY A 324 -11.31 -1.67 -7.12
CA GLY A 324 -12.34 -0.61 -7.16
C GLY A 324 -13.33 -0.77 -8.32
N ALA A 325 -12.88 -1.26 -9.47
CA ALA A 325 -13.74 -1.55 -10.61
C ALA A 325 -14.58 -2.82 -10.37
N SER A 326 -13.98 -3.88 -9.80
CA SER A 326 -14.70 -5.11 -9.41
C SER A 326 -15.77 -4.87 -8.33
N GLU A 327 -15.48 -4.06 -7.31
CA GLU A 327 -16.50 -3.63 -6.34
C GLU A 327 -17.58 -2.74 -6.99
N LEU A 328 -17.21 -1.86 -7.94
CA LEU A 328 -18.20 -1.08 -8.69
C LEU A 328 -19.11 -1.99 -9.53
N ALA A 329 -18.58 -3.07 -10.11
CA ALA A 329 -19.39 -4.06 -10.85
C ALA A 329 -20.44 -4.71 -9.95
N MET A 330 -20.03 -5.17 -8.75
CA MET A 330 -20.96 -5.68 -7.74
C MET A 330 -21.99 -4.63 -7.33
N ALA A 331 -21.54 -3.40 -7.10
CA ALA A 331 -22.38 -2.28 -6.68
C ALA A 331 -23.49 -1.98 -7.70
N LEU A 332 -23.16 -1.89 -8.99
CA LEU A 332 -24.10 -1.56 -10.06
C LEU A 332 -25.14 -2.66 -10.34
N LEU A 333 -24.85 -3.91 -9.97
CA LEU A 333 -25.82 -5.03 -9.96
C LEU A 333 -26.71 -5.06 -8.70
N GLY A 334 -26.47 -4.16 -7.73
CA GLY A 334 -27.22 -4.07 -6.48
C GLY A 334 -26.66 -4.95 -5.34
N PHE A 335 -25.37 -5.29 -5.38
CA PHE A 335 -24.69 -6.11 -4.36
C PHE A 335 -23.69 -5.28 -3.53
N GLY A 336 -23.31 -5.79 -2.34
CA GLY A 336 -22.10 -5.40 -1.60
C GLY A 336 -22.03 -4.03 -0.91
N GLN A 337 -22.65 -2.98 -1.48
CA GLN A 337 -22.20 -1.59 -1.34
C GLN A 337 -21.91 -1.05 0.06
N THR A 338 -22.70 -1.39 1.08
CA THR A 338 -22.70 -0.63 2.35
C THR A 338 -21.67 -1.09 3.39
N SER A 339 -21.19 -2.34 3.32
CA SER A 339 -20.28 -2.87 4.35
C SER A 339 -18.82 -2.47 4.13
N PRO A 340 -18.21 -2.62 2.92
CA PRO A 340 -16.84 -2.18 2.68
C PRO A 340 -16.71 -0.66 2.83
N ALA A 341 -17.60 0.10 2.18
CA ALA A 341 -17.62 1.57 2.25
C ALA A 341 -17.66 2.08 3.70
N ARG A 342 -18.53 1.52 4.55
CA ARG A 342 -18.59 1.88 5.98
C ARG A 342 -17.32 1.46 6.75
N ALA A 343 -16.66 0.37 6.37
CA ALA A 343 -15.41 -0.06 7.00
C ALA A 343 -14.22 0.88 6.68
N TYR A 344 -14.25 1.55 5.53
CA TYR A 344 -13.33 2.66 5.19
C TYR A 344 -13.69 3.95 5.94
N LEU A 345 -14.95 4.37 5.95
CA LEU A 345 -15.38 5.62 6.61
C LEU A 345 -15.17 5.61 8.15
N LEU A 346 -14.95 4.44 8.74
CA LEU A 346 -14.53 4.25 10.14
C LEU A 346 -13.00 4.25 10.35
N ARG A 347 -12.21 4.26 9.27
CA ARG A 347 -10.74 4.26 9.25
C ARG A 347 -10.20 5.11 8.08
N PRO A 348 -10.57 6.40 7.96
CA PRO A 348 -10.30 7.17 6.76
C PRO A 348 -8.81 7.58 6.60
N GLY A 349 -7.99 7.33 7.64
CA GLY A 349 -6.53 7.42 7.59
C GLY A 349 -5.84 6.24 6.87
N LEU A 350 -6.62 5.35 6.25
CA LEU A 350 -6.14 4.34 5.31
C LEU A 350 -5.73 4.99 3.98
N GLN A 351 -4.59 4.57 3.44
CA GLN A 351 -4.10 5.03 2.14
C GLN A 351 -4.98 4.48 1.00
N LEU A 352 -5.51 5.38 0.16
CA LEU A 352 -6.36 5.01 -0.97
C LEU A 352 -5.60 4.22 -2.06
N ASN A 353 -4.40 4.67 -2.41
CA ASN A 353 -3.60 4.10 -3.51
C ASN A 353 -2.63 3.00 -3.06
N ALA A 354 -3.04 2.19 -2.09
CA ALA A 354 -2.29 1.03 -1.60
C ALA A 354 -3.25 -0.10 -1.26
N TRP A 355 -2.73 -1.33 -1.17
CA TRP A 355 -3.50 -2.51 -0.82
C TRP A 355 -2.99 -3.18 0.46
N ALA A 356 -3.72 -4.20 0.93
CA ALA A 356 -3.36 -4.94 2.13
C ALA A 356 -2.63 -6.24 1.77
N SER A 357 -1.46 -6.47 2.38
CA SER A 357 -0.70 -7.73 2.29
C SER A 357 -1.36 -8.94 2.98
N LYS A 358 -2.61 -8.79 3.44
CA LYS A 358 -3.41 -9.86 4.06
C LYS A 358 -4.87 -9.71 3.68
N PRO A 359 -5.54 -10.77 3.19
CA PRO A 359 -6.98 -10.73 2.86
C PRO A 359 -7.88 -10.26 4.01
N SER A 360 -7.52 -10.55 5.27
CA SER A 360 -8.28 -10.10 6.45
C SER A 360 -8.29 -8.57 6.64
N GLU A 361 -7.35 -7.86 6.03
CA GLU A 361 -7.18 -6.41 6.15
C GLU A 361 -7.70 -5.65 4.92
N ALA A 362 -8.15 -6.35 3.86
CA ALA A 362 -8.57 -5.76 2.57
C ALA A 362 -9.97 -5.10 2.56
N ILE A 363 -10.91 -5.52 3.42
CA ILE A 363 -12.29 -4.98 3.50
C ILE A 363 -12.42 -3.43 3.43
N PRO A 364 -11.63 -2.62 4.15
CA PRO A 364 -11.67 -1.16 4.03
C PRO A 364 -10.96 -0.63 2.77
N HIS A 365 -10.05 -1.37 2.13
CA HIS A 365 -9.46 -0.96 0.85
C HIS A 365 -10.49 -1.12 -0.28
N TYR A 366 -11.22 -2.24 -0.33
CA TYR A 366 -12.42 -2.39 -1.16
C TYR A 366 -13.39 -1.21 -0.97
N GLY A 367 -13.63 -0.81 0.29
CA GLY A 367 -14.45 0.35 0.63
C GLY A 367 -13.91 1.68 0.10
N ALA A 368 -12.61 1.93 0.25
CA ALA A 368 -11.95 3.14 -0.23
C ALA A 368 -12.03 3.26 -1.75
N SER A 369 -11.67 2.18 -2.45
CA SER A 369 -11.66 2.13 -3.91
C SER A 369 -13.06 2.22 -4.52
N LEU A 370 -14.05 1.50 -3.97
CA LEU A 370 -15.45 1.61 -4.39
C LEU A 370 -15.96 3.05 -4.26
N LEU A 371 -15.70 3.70 -3.12
CA LEU A 371 -16.12 5.08 -2.88
C LEU A 371 -15.42 6.05 -3.83
N PHE A 372 -14.12 5.87 -4.08
CA PHE A 372 -13.41 6.67 -5.07
C PHE A 372 -14.00 6.52 -6.48
N TYR A 373 -14.32 5.30 -6.91
CA TYR A 373 -14.97 5.06 -8.20
C TYR A 373 -16.37 5.69 -8.30
N GLN A 374 -17.18 5.57 -7.25
CA GLN A 374 -18.50 6.21 -7.18
C GLN A 374 -18.39 7.75 -7.23
N TYR A 375 -17.42 8.30 -6.50
CA TYR A 375 -17.12 9.73 -6.49
C TYR A 375 -16.65 10.23 -7.87
N LEU A 376 -15.66 9.56 -8.46
CA LEU A 376 -15.13 9.87 -9.78
C LEU A 376 -16.22 9.80 -10.85
N SER A 377 -17.05 8.74 -10.84
CA SER A 377 -18.16 8.58 -11.79
C SER A 377 -19.11 9.78 -11.77
N ARG A 378 -19.47 10.26 -10.57
CA ARG A 378 -20.25 11.50 -10.43
C ARG A 378 -19.52 12.72 -10.99
N ARG A 379 -18.23 12.89 -10.67
CA ARG A 379 -17.41 14.02 -11.15
C ARG A 379 -17.22 14.02 -12.68
N ILE A 380 -17.30 12.87 -13.35
CA ILE A 380 -17.23 12.74 -14.82
C ILE A 380 -18.59 12.61 -15.51
N GLY A 381 -19.69 12.65 -14.75
CA GLY A 381 -21.06 12.70 -15.27
C GLY A 381 -21.71 11.35 -15.55
N GLY A 382 -21.16 10.24 -15.06
CA GLY A 382 -21.74 8.90 -15.18
C GLY A 382 -20.67 7.81 -15.29
N TYR A 383 -21.11 6.60 -15.61
CA TYR A 383 -20.26 5.40 -15.70
C TYR A 383 -19.70 5.14 -17.11
N ASP A 384 -20.20 5.84 -18.14
CA ASP A 384 -19.92 5.57 -19.56
C ASP A 384 -18.43 5.76 -19.95
N ARG A 385 -17.64 6.43 -19.10
CA ARG A 385 -16.20 6.67 -19.30
C ARG A 385 -15.29 5.80 -18.42
N ILE A 386 -15.84 4.87 -17.64
CA ILE A 386 -15.03 3.99 -16.79
C ILE A 386 -14.15 3.04 -17.62
N ALA A 387 -14.63 2.61 -18.80
CA ALA A 387 -13.84 1.86 -19.77
C ALA A 387 -12.64 2.66 -20.33
N ASP A 388 -12.76 3.99 -20.45
CA ASP A 388 -11.69 4.90 -20.88
C ASP A 388 -10.65 5.08 -19.77
N LEU A 389 -11.08 5.18 -18.50
CA LEU A 389 -10.20 5.21 -17.34
C LEU A 389 -9.37 3.92 -17.24
N ILE A 390 -10.00 2.75 -17.32
CA ILE A 390 -9.31 1.46 -17.26
C ILE A 390 -8.27 1.35 -18.39
N ALA A 391 -8.62 1.78 -19.61
CA ALA A 391 -7.71 1.76 -20.75
C ALA A 391 -6.66 2.90 -20.78
N SER A 392 -6.67 3.81 -19.80
CA SER A 392 -5.71 4.93 -19.77
C SER A 392 -4.31 4.45 -19.35
N PRO A 393 -3.23 4.99 -19.94
CA PRO A 393 -1.86 4.53 -19.69
C PRO A 393 -1.34 4.91 -18.31
N GLY A 394 -0.24 4.27 -17.89
CA GLY A 394 0.37 4.46 -16.57
C GLY A 394 -0.23 3.52 -15.53
N VAL A 395 0.31 3.56 -14.31
CA VAL A 395 -0.19 2.76 -13.18
C VAL A 395 -0.66 3.65 -12.03
N SER A 396 -1.57 3.15 -11.22
CA SER A 396 -2.00 3.82 -9.98
C SER A 396 -2.60 5.21 -10.25
N THR A 397 -2.12 6.24 -9.56
CA THR A 397 -2.54 7.64 -9.76
C THR A 397 -2.21 8.15 -11.17
N GLN A 398 -1.16 7.66 -11.85
CA GLN A 398 -0.82 8.06 -13.22
C GLN A 398 -1.95 7.70 -14.19
N THR A 399 -2.60 6.55 -14.00
CA THR A 399 -3.77 6.11 -14.77
C THR A 399 -4.89 7.15 -14.72
N VAL A 400 -5.16 7.69 -13.52
CA VAL A 400 -6.18 8.71 -13.30
C VAL A 400 -5.73 10.05 -13.89
N ASP A 401 -4.47 10.46 -13.71
CA ASP A 401 -3.92 11.69 -14.31
C ASP A 401 -4.03 11.68 -15.84
N HIS A 402 -3.63 10.58 -16.47
CA HIS A 402 -3.74 10.39 -17.92
C HIS A 402 -5.19 10.40 -18.39
N PHE A 403 -6.09 9.73 -17.67
CA PHE A 403 -7.53 9.76 -17.96
C PHE A 403 -8.10 11.18 -17.88
N LEU A 404 -7.86 11.90 -16.77
CA LEU A 404 -8.36 13.26 -16.56
C LEU A 404 -7.79 14.25 -17.59
N ALA A 405 -6.56 14.05 -18.05
CA ALA A 405 -5.99 14.84 -19.15
C ALA A 405 -6.79 14.69 -20.46
N THR A 406 -7.38 13.52 -20.75
CA THR A 406 -8.26 13.34 -21.93
C THR A 406 -9.55 14.17 -21.86
N LEU A 407 -9.99 14.54 -20.65
CA LEU A 407 -11.17 15.38 -20.40
C LEU A 407 -10.85 16.88 -20.54
N GLY A 408 -9.58 17.25 -20.72
CA GLY A 408 -9.15 18.58 -21.14
C GLY A 408 -9.28 19.68 -20.08
N ALA A 409 -9.11 19.35 -18.79
CA ALA A 409 -9.29 20.29 -17.67
C ALA A 409 -10.63 21.06 -17.70
N THR A 410 -11.69 20.38 -18.16
CA THR A 410 -13.04 20.93 -18.25
C THR A 410 -13.81 20.76 -16.94
N SER A 411 -14.87 21.56 -16.79
CA SER A 411 -15.91 21.29 -15.80
C SER A 411 -16.98 20.42 -16.43
N LEU A 412 -17.07 19.17 -15.98
CA LEU A 412 -18.14 18.25 -16.39
C LEU A 412 -19.37 18.49 -15.51
N ASN A 413 -20.53 18.66 -16.16
CA ASN A 413 -21.80 19.00 -15.52
C ASN A 413 -21.79 20.25 -14.60
N GLY A 414 -20.78 21.13 -14.73
CA GLY A 414 -20.59 22.30 -13.87
C GLY A 414 -19.95 22.00 -12.50
N ILE A 415 -19.47 20.77 -12.27
CA ILE A 415 -18.98 20.30 -10.95
C ILE A 415 -17.45 20.45 -10.83
N GLY A 416 -17.01 21.69 -10.63
CA GLY A 416 -15.61 22.06 -10.45
C GLY A 416 -14.74 21.77 -11.67
N THR A 417 -13.42 21.93 -11.55
CA THR A 417 -12.44 21.53 -12.58
C THR A 417 -11.68 20.31 -12.10
N LEU A 418 -11.48 19.32 -12.97
CA LEU A 418 -10.60 18.18 -12.73
C LEU A 418 -9.30 18.42 -13.49
N ARG A 419 -8.16 18.51 -12.80
CA ARG A 419 -6.83 18.71 -13.42
C ARG A 419 -5.97 17.45 -13.32
N ASP A 420 -5.93 16.87 -12.13
CA ASP A 420 -5.09 15.74 -11.74
C ASP A 420 -5.77 14.94 -10.60
N PHE A 421 -5.18 13.80 -10.27
CA PHE A 421 -5.60 12.91 -9.19
C PHE A 421 -5.56 13.60 -7.82
N ASP A 422 -4.53 14.41 -7.55
CA ASP A 422 -4.37 15.12 -6.27
C ASP A 422 -5.57 16.08 -6.03
N ASP A 423 -6.03 16.80 -7.05
CA ASP A 423 -7.23 17.64 -7.01
C ASP A 423 -8.51 16.84 -6.77
N LEU A 424 -8.70 15.74 -7.50
CA LEU A 424 -9.87 14.87 -7.32
C LEU A 424 -9.90 14.28 -5.90
N TYR A 425 -8.74 13.85 -5.40
CA TYR A 425 -8.59 13.30 -4.06
C TYR A 425 -8.86 14.34 -2.96
N ARG A 426 -8.42 15.60 -3.14
CA ARG A 426 -8.73 16.71 -2.21
C ARG A 426 -10.23 16.89 -2.02
N ASP A 427 -11.01 16.84 -3.10
CA ASP A 427 -12.47 16.96 -3.00
C ASP A 427 -13.13 15.66 -2.50
N PHE A 428 -12.59 14.48 -2.84
CA PHE A 428 -13.07 13.16 -2.38
C PHE A 428 -13.08 13.05 -0.85
N VAL A 429 -11.99 13.43 -0.17
CA VAL A 429 -11.93 13.34 1.31
C VAL A 429 -12.90 14.30 2.00
N VAL A 430 -13.21 15.45 1.40
CA VAL A 430 -14.26 16.33 1.91
C VAL A 430 -15.66 15.72 1.66
N SER A 431 -15.84 15.04 0.52
CA SER A 431 -17.10 14.32 0.19
C SER A 431 -17.39 13.18 1.16
N ASN A 432 -16.35 12.49 1.66
CA ASN A 432 -16.47 11.47 2.71
C ASN A 432 -17.00 12.01 4.05
N LEU A 433 -16.78 13.30 4.35
CA LEU A 433 -17.38 13.97 5.51
C LEU A 433 -18.76 14.53 5.19
N LEU A 434 -18.92 15.15 4.02
CA LEU A 434 -20.11 15.94 3.72
C LEU A 434 -21.26 15.12 3.17
N ASP A 435 -21.03 14.22 2.21
CA ASP A 435 -22.07 13.55 1.40
C ASP A 435 -23.30 14.45 1.17
N ASP A 436 -23.06 15.61 0.54
CA ASP A 436 -24.05 16.66 0.29
C ASP A 436 -23.80 17.38 -1.05
N PRO A 437 -24.54 17.01 -2.12
CA PRO A 437 -24.40 17.61 -3.44
C PRO A 437 -25.04 19.01 -3.55
N SER A 438 -25.56 19.59 -2.46
CA SER A 438 -26.03 21.00 -2.44
C SER A 438 -24.93 21.98 -2.01
N VAL A 439 -23.78 21.51 -1.53
CA VAL A 439 -22.67 22.36 -1.09
C VAL A 439 -21.79 22.75 -2.27
N SER A 440 -21.43 24.04 -2.34
CA SER A 440 -20.60 24.63 -3.41
C SER A 440 -21.23 24.42 -4.80
N ASP A 441 -20.46 23.94 -5.78
CA ASP A 441 -20.90 23.52 -7.11
C ASP A 441 -21.34 22.03 -7.16
N GLY A 442 -21.67 21.44 -6.01
CA GLY A 442 -22.17 20.07 -5.90
C GLY A 442 -21.10 18.98 -5.94
N ARG A 443 -19.82 19.37 -5.84
CA ARG A 443 -18.66 18.46 -5.83
C ARG A 443 -18.45 17.65 -4.55
N TYR A 444 -19.22 17.91 -3.49
CA TYR A 444 -19.01 17.32 -2.14
C TYR A 444 -20.08 16.30 -1.73
N GLY A 445 -20.65 15.57 -2.69
CA GLY A 445 -21.63 14.51 -2.44
C GLY A 445 -21.47 13.31 -3.37
N TYR A 446 -22.12 12.20 -3.02
CA TYR A 446 -22.26 11.02 -3.88
C TYR A 446 -23.55 11.09 -4.72
N ASP A 447 -23.78 10.10 -5.58
CA ASP A 447 -25.00 10.05 -6.41
C ASP A 447 -26.23 9.56 -5.63
N PRO A 448 -27.43 10.13 -5.88
CA PRO A 448 -28.64 9.81 -5.12
C PRO A 448 -29.00 8.32 -5.19
N GLY A 449 -29.13 7.69 -4.02
CA GLY A 449 -29.40 6.25 -3.88
C GLY A 449 -28.22 5.46 -3.32
N ILE A 450 -27.01 6.04 -3.35
CA ILE A 450 -25.82 5.49 -2.71
C ILE A 450 -25.44 6.41 -1.55
N SER A 451 -25.94 6.11 -0.34
CA SER A 451 -25.50 6.79 0.89
C SER A 451 -24.61 5.84 1.68
N PRO A 452 -23.27 5.95 1.57
CA PRO A 452 -22.34 5.04 2.25
C PRO A 452 -22.24 5.31 3.76
N GLY A 453 -22.82 6.42 4.22
CA GLY A 453 -22.56 7.02 5.53
C GLY A 453 -21.61 8.21 5.40
N LYS A 454 -21.20 8.78 6.53
CA LYS A 454 -20.27 9.91 6.60
C LYS A 454 -19.16 9.58 7.60
N VAL A 455 -17.96 10.09 7.36
CA VAL A 455 -16.85 10.01 8.32
C VAL A 455 -17.25 10.65 9.64
N THR A 456 -16.86 10.00 10.74
CA THR A 456 -16.87 10.63 12.08
C THR A 456 -15.47 11.15 12.35
N ALA A 457 -15.35 12.36 12.90
CA ALA A 457 -14.05 12.96 13.21
C ALA A 457 -13.23 12.10 14.18
N ASP A 458 -11.95 11.89 13.85
CA ASP A 458 -10.97 11.14 14.63
C ASP A 458 -10.67 11.83 15.98
N ASP A 459 -10.62 13.17 15.97
CA ASP A 459 -10.41 14.02 17.13
C ASP A 459 -11.56 15.02 17.27
N GLN A 460 -11.94 15.34 18.51
CA GLN A 460 -13.06 16.24 18.81
C GLN A 460 -12.69 17.19 19.96
N PHE A 461 -12.85 18.49 19.72
CA PHE A 461 -12.56 19.55 20.68
C PHE A 461 -13.76 20.50 20.85
N GLU A 462 -14.00 20.96 22.08
CA GLU A 462 -14.99 22.02 22.41
C GLU A 462 -14.22 23.21 22.99
N LEU A 463 -14.08 24.29 22.23
CA LEU A 463 -13.39 25.50 22.66
C LEU A 463 -14.34 26.50 23.32
N SER A 464 -13.87 27.21 24.35
CA SER A 464 -14.69 28.21 25.05
C SER A 464 -13.88 29.24 25.81
N LYS A 465 -14.23 30.53 25.62
CA LYS A 465 -13.69 31.65 26.39
C LYS A 465 -14.04 31.63 27.88
N SER A 466 -15.07 30.87 28.28
CA SER A 466 -15.43 30.70 29.70
C SER A 466 -14.67 29.57 30.41
N ARG A 467 -13.85 28.80 29.70
CA ARG A 467 -13.05 27.69 30.24
C ARG A 467 -11.56 27.92 29.93
N PRO A 468 -10.74 28.41 30.88
CA PRO A 468 -9.34 28.80 30.59
C PRO A 468 -8.45 27.71 29.97
N GLY A 469 -8.74 26.42 30.21
CA GLY A 469 -8.04 25.29 29.61
C GLY A 469 -8.58 24.81 28.26
N ALA A 470 -9.62 25.46 27.71
CA ALA A 470 -10.26 25.12 26.44
C ALA A 470 -10.18 26.29 25.43
N MET A 471 -9.11 27.08 25.50
CA MET A 471 -8.85 28.19 24.58
C MET A 471 -8.19 27.75 23.26
N GLY A 472 -7.77 26.49 23.16
CA GLY A 472 -7.15 25.94 21.96
C GLY A 472 -6.97 24.43 22.01
N PHE A 473 -6.42 23.87 20.95
CA PHE A 473 -6.11 22.45 20.79
C PHE A 473 -4.76 22.25 20.10
N ALA A 474 -4.19 21.05 20.27
CA ALA A 474 -3.04 20.58 19.52
C ALA A 474 -3.24 19.10 19.17
N VAL A 475 -2.99 18.76 17.91
CA VAL A 475 -2.97 17.39 17.41
C VAL A 475 -1.65 17.16 16.70
N ASP A 476 -0.82 16.30 17.28
CA ASP A 476 0.30 15.67 16.59
C ASP A 476 -0.19 14.34 15.96
N GLY A 477 0.34 13.97 14.80
CA GLY A 477 -0.10 12.78 14.09
C GLY A 477 0.88 12.26 13.05
N THR A 478 0.62 11.06 12.54
CA THR A 478 1.27 10.53 11.34
C THR A 478 0.22 9.95 10.40
N LEU A 479 0.37 10.18 9.10
CA LEU A 479 -0.50 9.68 8.04
C LEU A 479 0.34 9.14 6.87
N PRO A 480 -0.08 8.03 6.23
CA PRO A 480 0.46 7.69 4.92
C PRO A 480 -0.06 8.69 3.88
N PRO A 481 0.61 8.87 2.73
CA PRO A 481 0.04 9.54 1.57
C PRO A 481 -1.37 9.03 1.27
N TYR A 482 -2.25 9.93 0.83
CA TYR A 482 -3.61 9.60 0.43
C TYR A 482 -4.45 8.86 1.49
N GLY A 483 -4.11 9.04 2.77
CA GLY A 483 -4.98 8.78 3.93
C GLY A 483 -5.28 10.08 4.69
N ALA A 484 -6.52 10.24 5.16
CA ALA A 484 -7.02 11.49 5.73
C ALA A 484 -7.35 11.40 7.23
N ARG A 485 -7.16 12.51 7.97
CA ARG A 485 -7.59 12.68 9.37
C ARG A 485 -8.52 13.88 9.51
N TYR A 486 -9.54 13.73 10.35
CA TYR A 486 -10.66 14.64 10.48
C TYR A 486 -10.72 15.14 11.93
N ILE A 487 -10.46 16.43 12.12
CA ILE A 487 -10.35 17.04 13.44
C ILE A 487 -11.51 18.02 13.60
N GLU A 488 -12.47 17.66 14.44
CA GLU A 488 -13.64 18.48 14.71
C GLU A 488 -13.39 19.45 15.86
N VAL A 489 -13.73 20.72 15.61
CA VAL A 489 -13.63 21.82 16.56
C VAL A 489 -14.99 22.48 16.64
N THR A 490 -15.62 22.37 17.80
CA THR A 490 -16.85 23.07 18.19
C THR A 490 -16.51 24.17 19.19
N GLY A 491 -17.41 25.10 19.45
CA GLY A 491 -17.18 26.05 20.53
C GLY A 491 -18.31 27.03 20.81
N ALA A 492 -18.17 27.76 21.91
CA ALA A 492 -19.17 28.68 22.41
C ALA A 492 -18.57 30.05 22.79
N GLY A 493 -19.21 31.12 22.31
CA GLY A 493 -18.84 32.51 22.56
C GLY A 493 -18.05 33.13 21.39
N PRO A 494 -18.29 34.41 21.07
CA PRO A 494 -17.74 35.05 19.87
C PRO A 494 -16.22 35.17 19.90
N GLY A 495 -15.57 34.78 18.81
CA GLY A 495 -14.16 34.95 18.55
C GLY A 495 -13.80 34.44 17.15
N ASP A 496 -12.51 34.44 16.83
CA ASP A 496 -12.02 33.83 15.60
C ASP A 496 -11.18 32.60 15.93
N LEU A 497 -11.37 31.52 15.17
CA LEU A 497 -10.53 30.33 15.28
C LEU A 497 -9.31 30.50 14.38
N SER A 498 -8.14 30.66 14.99
CA SER A 498 -6.84 30.69 14.33
C SER A 498 -6.27 29.28 14.31
N VAL A 499 -5.82 28.79 13.16
CA VAL A 499 -5.27 27.43 12.97
C VAL A 499 -3.90 27.53 12.31
N ARG A 500 -2.91 26.80 12.85
CA ARG A 500 -1.57 26.65 12.29
C ARG A 500 -1.28 25.19 11.98
N PHE A 501 -0.72 24.93 10.81
CA PHE A 501 -0.26 23.63 10.33
C PHE A 501 1.26 23.61 10.18
N ASP A 502 1.88 22.46 10.46
CA ASP A 502 3.33 22.25 10.47
C ASP A 502 3.65 20.77 10.15
N ALA A 503 4.41 20.51 9.09
CA ALA A 503 4.83 19.17 8.69
C ALA A 503 6.13 19.20 7.86
N PRO A 504 6.83 18.07 7.67
CA PRO A 504 7.82 17.94 6.60
C PRO A 504 7.18 18.13 5.22
N ASP A 505 7.93 18.70 4.28
CA ASP A 505 7.56 18.77 2.86
C ASP A 505 7.97 17.51 2.07
N ARG A 506 8.48 16.47 2.75
CA ARG A 506 9.05 15.28 2.13
C ARG A 506 8.81 14.03 2.96
N VAL A 507 8.89 12.89 2.30
CA VAL A 507 8.71 11.56 2.89
C VAL A 507 9.70 10.57 2.26
N GLU A 508 10.08 9.55 3.02
CA GLU A 508 10.89 8.44 2.53
C GLU A 508 10.13 7.59 1.50
N LEU A 509 10.84 6.91 0.61
CA LEU A 509 10.25 5.91 -0.29
C LEU A 509 10.20 4.54 0.40
N ILE A 510 11.30 4.17 1.07
CA ILE A 510 11.50 2.89 1.74
C ILE A 510 11.98 3.09 3.18
N LYS A 511 11.61 2.18 4.09
CA LYS A 511 11.99 2.25 5.51
C LYS A 511 13.47 1.95 5.73
N ASN A 512 13.99 2.37 6.90
CA ASN A 512 15.28 1.90 7.45
C ASN A 512 16.47 2.08 6.49
N SER A 513 16.42 3.12 5.65
CA SER A 513 17.40 3.32 4.59
C SER A 513 18.03 4.71 4.65
N ASP A 514 19.02 4.83 5.54
CA ASP A 514 20.00 5.91 5.52
C ASP A 514 20.85 5.81 4.24
N SER A 515 20.67 6.75 3.31
CA SER A 515 21.47 6.81 2.08
C SER A 515 21.65 8.23 1.55
N ALA A 516 22.59 8.95 2.16
CA ALA A 516 23.05 10.23 1.62
C ALA A 516 23.78 10.08 0.27
N SER A 517 24.39 8.92 -0.01
CA SER A 517 25.03 8.59 -1.30
C SER A 517 24.05 8.13 -2.40
N GLY A 518 22.79 7.89 -2.02
CA GLY A 518 21.76 7.34 -2.89
C GLY A 518 21.88 5.84 -3.17
N PHE A 519 20.82 5.28 -3.74
CA PHE A 519 20.73 3.88 -4.20
C PHE A 519 19.90 3.80 -5.48
N TRP A 520 20.01 2.65 -6.15
CA TRP A 520 19.06 2.22 -7.17
C TRP A 520 17.83 1.61 -6.51
N TRP A 521 16.62 1.93 -6.96
CA TRP A 521 15.36 1.35 -6.48
C TRP A 521 14.45 1.01 -7.65
N SER A 522 13.79 -0.15 -7.61
CA SER A 522 13.00 -0.73 -8.70
C SER A 522 11.70 0.00 -9.03
N VAL A 523 11.31 0.98 -8.21
CA VAL A 523 9.91 1.44 -8.07
C VAL A 523 9.02 0.29 -7.55
N SER A 524 7.77 0.59 -7.20
CA SER A 524 6.82 -0.29 -6.51
C SER A 524 5.47 -0.16 -7.24
N ALA A 525 4.94 -1.27 -7.77
CA ALA A 525 3.67 -1.42 -8.50
C ALA A 525 3.40 -2.92 -8.77
N ASP A 526 2.16 -3.28 -9.14
CA ASP A 526 1.76 -4.63 -9.57
C ASP A 526 2.14 -4.92 -11.05
N GLU A 527 2.29 -6.20 -11.42
CA GLU A 527 2.67 -6.73 -12.75
C GLU A 527 3.92 -6.07 -13.37
N VAL A 528 5.04 -6.05 -12.63
CA VAL A 528 6.31 -5.41 -13.03
C VAL A 528 7.39 -6.42 -13.44
N ASP A 529 8.25 -6.04 -14.39
CA ASP A 529 9.52 -6.72 -14.75
C ASP A 529 10.67 -5.70 -14.83
N ALA A 530 11.01 -5.10 -13.68
CA ALA A 530 12.02 -4.06 -13.57
C ALA A 530 13.43 -4.65 -13.69
N THR A 531 14.31 -3.99 -14.44
CA THR A 531 15.66 -4.48 -14.74
C THR A 531 16.72 -3.37 -14.67
N LEU A 532 17.91 -3.72 -14.20
CA LEU A 532 19.08 -2.83 -14.15
C LEU A 532 20.30 -3.60 -14.68
N MET A 533 20.74 -3.25 -15.89
CA MET A 533 21.71 -4.05 -16.67
C MET A 533 23.03 -3.34 -16.95
N ARG A 534 24.15 -4.08 -16.92
CA ARG A 534 25.50 -3.59 -17.24
C ARG A 534 26.36 -4.67 -17.90
N ASP A 535 27.13 -4.28 -18.91
CA ASP A 535 28.16 -5.15 -19.50
C ASP A 535 29.44 -5.14 -18.63
N ILE A 536 30.00 -6.32 -18.31
CA ILE A 536 31.20 -6.50 -17.49
C ILE A 536 32.25 -7.32 -18.28
N ASP A 537 33.48 -6.79 -18.35
CA ASP A 537 34.61 -7.40 -19.08
C ASP A 537 35.49 -8.26 -18.15
N LEU A 538 35.16 -9.55 -18.00
CA LEU A 538 35.93 -10.50 -17.20
C LEU A 538 37.05 -11.20 -17.98
N THR A 539 37.39 -10.77 -19.21
CA THR A 539 38.34 -11.49 -20.08
C THR A 539 39.78 -11.50 -19.58
N ARG A 540 40.12 -10.60 -18.65
CA ARG A 540 41.49 -10.37 -18.14
C ARG A 540 41.69 -10.82 -16.69
N VAL A 541 40.71 -11.49 -16.10
CA VAL A 541 40.76 -12.00 -14.72
C VAL A 541 40.47 -13.50 -14.68
N THR A 542 41.04 -14.20 -13.68
CA THR A 542 40.82 -15.64 -13.44
C THR A 542 39.96 -15.92 -12.21
N THR A 543 39.68 -14.90 -11.41
CA THR A 543 38.68 -14.93 -10.33
C THR A 543 37.92 -13.60 -10.32
N ALA A 544 36.63 -13.64 -9.96
CA ALA A 544 35.76 -12.47 -9.89
C ALA A 544 34.58 -12.72 -8.94
N SER A 545 34.21 -11.69 -8.18
CA SER A 545 32.98 -11.68 -7.39
C SER A 545 32.26 -10.36 -7.54
N LEU A 546 30.94 -10.41 -7.61
CA LEU A 546 30.07 -9.26 -7.44
C LEU A 546 29.71 -9.14 -5.95
N GLU A 547 29.87 -7.95 -5.42
CA GLU A 547 29.46 -7.57 -4.06
C GLU A 547 28.49 -6.38 -4.15
N PHE A 548 27.46 -6.38 -3.32
CA PHE A 548 26.46 -5.31 -3.21
C PHE A 548 25.74 -5.39 -1.87
N GLU A 549 25.00 -4.34 -1.51
CA GLU A 549 23.98 -4.41 -0.46
C GLU A 549 22.58 -4.35 -1.11
N ALA A 550 21.67 -5.20 -0.62
CA ALA A 550 20.30 -5.28 -1.06
C ALA A 550 19.33 -5.05 0.10
N TRP A 551 18.31 -4.22 -0.13
CA TRP A 551 17.15 -4.03 0.72
C TRP A 551 15.94 -4.42 -0.12
N TYR A 552 15.02 -5.22 0.40
CA TYR A 552 13.84 -5.61 -0.38
C TYR A 552 12.63 -5.89 0.51
N ASP A 553 11.47 -5.52 0.00
CA ASP A 553 10.17 -5.80 0.57
C ASP A 553 9.24 -6.24 -0.56
N LEU A 554 8.96 -7.53 -0.61
CA LEU A 554 8.34 -8.26 -1.72
C LEU A 554 7.27 -9.20 -1.14
N GLU A 555 6.18 -9.48 -1.85
CA GLU A 555 5.27 -10.55 -1.43
C GLU A 555 5.99 -11.91 -1.45
N ALA A 556 6.17 -12.48 -0.25
CA ALA A 556 6.82 -13.78 -0.08
C ALA A 556 6.13 -14.87 -0.90
N ASP A 557 6.92 -15.58 -1.72
CA ASP A 557 6.53 -16.66 -2.63
C ASP A 557 5.86 -16.25 -3.96
N TYR A 558 5.46 -14.98 -4.14
CA TYR A 558 4.82 -14.48 -5.37
C TYR A 558 5.75 -13.51 -6.12
N ASP A 559 6.26 -12.50 -5.41
CA ASP A 559 7.23 -11.53 -5.92
C ASP A 559 8.66 -12.08 -5.82
N TYR A 560 9.48 -11.82 -6.83
CA TYR A 560 10.87 -12.26 -6.88
C TYR A 560 11.82 -11.21 -7.42
N ALA A 561 12.98 -11.07 -6.78
CA ALA A 561 14.04 -10.18 -7.24
C ALA A 561 15.40 -10.88 -7.18
N GLY A 562 16.42 -10.43 -7.90
CA GLY A 562 17.69 -11.15 -7.88
C GLY A 562 18.73 -10.66 -8.87
N VAL A 563 19.72 -11.53 -9.08
CA VAL A 563 20.82 -11.31 -10.02
C VAL A 563 20.75 -12.39 -11.10
N ALA A 564 20.89 -11.97 -12.35
CA ALA A 564 21.07 -12.87 -13.49
C ALA A 564 22.27 -12.42 -14.34
N VAL A 565 22.84 -13.37 -15.07
CA VAL A 565 23.98 -13.12 -15.98
C VAL A 565 23.70 -13.76 -17.33
N SER A 566 23.96 -13.00 -18.38
CA SER A 566 23.90 -13.40 -19.78
C SER A 566 25.30 -13.59 -20.35
N GLU A 567 25.50 -14.66 -21.10
CA GLU A 567 26.73 -14.96 -21.87
C GLU A 567 26.53 -14.72 -23.39
N ASP A 568 25.34 -14.29 -23.81
CA ASP A 568 24.86 -14.27 -25.21
C ASP A 568 24.22 -12.92 -25.59
N GLU A 569 24.85 -11.81 -25.16
CA GLU A 569 24.42 -10.43 -25.41
C GLU A 569 23.01 -10.05 -24.93
N GLY A 570 22.44 -10.83 -24.00
CA GLY A 570 21.17 -10.58 -23.33
C GLY A 570 20.02 -11.43 -23.86
N CYS A 571 20.30 -12.47 -24.66
CA CYS A 571 19.28 -13.33 -25.25
C CYS A 571 18.72 -14.34 -24.24
N THR A 572 19.57 -14.92 -23.38
CA THR A 572 19.18 -15.78 -22.26
C THR A 572 19.91 -15.40 -20.99
N TRP A 573 19.29 -15.70 -19.85
CA TRP A 573 19.76 -15.22 -18.55
C TRP A 573 19.73 -16.34 -17.52
N LYS A 574 20.88 -16.58 -16.88
CA LYS A 574 20.99 -17.53 -15.78
C LYS A 574 20.92 -16.77 -14.47
N THR A 575 19.89 -17.01 -13.66
CA THR A 575 19.85 -16.56 -12.25
C THR A 575 21.05 -17.13 -11.50
N VAL A 576 21.66 -16.34 -10.60
CA VAL A 576 22.85 -16.73 -9.84
C VAL A 576 22.63 -16.58 -8.34
N GLU A 577 23.25 -17.47 -7.58
CA GLU A 577 23.15 -17.51 -6.12
C GLU A 577 23.84 -16.31 -5.48
N ALA A 578 23.16 -15.72 -4.51
CA ALA A 578 23.70 -14.73 -3.58
C ALA A 578 23.43 -15.17 -2.14
N THR A 579 24.06 -14.50 -1.16
CA THR A 579 24.00 -14.82 0.28
C THR A 579 22.59 -15.12 0.83
N SER A 580 21.54 -14.55 0.26
CA SER A 580 20.16 -14.63 0.76
C SER A 580 19.13 -15.15 -0.25
N THR A 581 19.54 -15.80 -1.34
CA THR A 581 18.60 -16.34 -2.36
C THR A 581 17.98 -17.69 -2.00
N THR A 582 16.82 -17.99 -2.59
CA THR A 582 16.10 -19.27 -2.50
C THR A 582 15.74 -19.82 -3.90
N MET A 583 15.45 -21.13 -3.96
CA MET A 583 14.86 -21.82 -5.12
C MET A 583 13.40 -22.26 -4.86
N ALA A 584 12.80 -21.85 -3.75
CA ALA A 584 11.40 -22.17 -3.44
C ALA A 584 10.48 -21.56 -4.51
N ASN A 585 9.55 -22.38 -5.04
CA ASN A 585 8.61 -21.98 -6.08
C ASN A 585 7.22 -22.62 -5.88
N PRO A 586 6.52 -22.32 -4.78
CA PRO A 586 5.30 -23.05 -4.42
C PRO A 586 4.12 -22.71 -5.35
N VAL A 587 4.07 -21.50 -5.91
CA VAL A 587 3.01 -21.00 -6.81
C VAL A 587 3.43 -20.80 -8.27
N GLY A 588 4.64 -21.22 -8.66
CA GLY A 588 5.12 -21.24 -10.06
C GLY A 588 5.92 -20.01 -10.52
N GLN A 589 5.80 -18.89 -9.79
CA GLN A 589 6.36 -17.58 -10.13
C GLN A 589 7.90 -17.47 -10.12
N ASN A 590 8.63 -18.26 -9.34
CA ASN A 590 10.09 -18.09 -9.20
C ASN A 590 10.82 -18.36 -10.55
N PRO A 591 11.61 -17.41 -11.09
CA PRO A 591 12.37 -17.63 -12.32
C PRO A 591 13.55 -18.61 -12.14
N GLY A 592 14.05 -18.84 -10.92
CA GLY A 592 15.15 -19.76 -10.63
C GLY A 592 15.73 -19.62 -9.23
N ILE A 593 16.83 -18.86 -9.11
CA ILE A 593 17.50 -18.54 -7.84
C ILE A 593 17.28 -17.04 -7.57
N ALA A 594 16.51 -16.70 -6.52
CA ALA A 594 16.02 -15.34 -6.30
C ALA A 594 15.77 -15.02 -4.82
N PHE A 595 15.71 -13.73 -4.48
CA PHE A 595 15.15 -13.19 -3.25
C PHE A 595 13.62 -13.16 -3.34
N THR A 596 12.93 -13.32 -2.21
CA THR A 596 11.48 -13.09 -2.04
C THR A 596 11.22 -12.73 -0.57
N GLY A 597 10.05 -12.17 -0.26
CA GLY A 597 9.71 -11.70 1.08
C GLY A 597 10.45 -10.42 1.50
N THR A 598 10.75 -10.30 2.79
CA THR A 598 11.34 -9.09 3.40
C THR A 598 12.82 -9.31 3.76
N SER A 599 13.68 -8.30 3.54
CA SER A 599 15.12 -8.43 3.75
C SER A 599 15.56 -8.31 5.22
N GLY A 600 16.10 -9.39 5.77
CA GLY A 600 16.74 -9.44 7.09
C GLY A 600 15.87 -10.07 8.17
N PRO A 601 16.36 -10.14 9.43
CA PRO A 601 15.74 -10.94 10.49
C PRO A 601 14.61 -10.21 11.26
N GLY A 602 14.27 -8.98 10.87
CA GLY A 602 13.29 -8.13 11.55
C GLY A 602 11.89 -8.17 10.92
N THR A 603 10.94 -7.46 11.52
CA THR A 603 9.60 -7.23 10.95
C THR A 603 9.58 -6.12 9.90
N ASP A 604 10.59 -5.25 9.88
CA ASP A 604 10.80 -4.24 8.86
C ASP A 604 12.06 -4.61 8.05
N PRO A 605 12.12 -4.30 6.74
CA PRO A 605 13.26 -4.64 5.92
C PRO A 605 14.53 -3.88 6.30
N SER A 606 15.68 -4.46 5.97
CA SER A 606 17.02 -3.97 6.31
C SER A 606 18.06 -4.34 5.24
N TRP A 607 19.13 -3.55 5.15
CA TRP A 607 20.20 -3.76 4.17
C TRP A 607 21.01 -5.03 4.47
N LEU A 608 21.03 -5.98 3.53
CA LEU A 608 21.80 -7.22 3.58
C LEU A 608 22.95 -7.20 2.60
N ARG A 609 24.14 -7.62 3.05
CA ARG A 609 25.32 -7.81 2.19
C ARG A 609 25.19 -9.07 1.36
N GLN A 610 25.24 -8.89 0.05
CA GLN A 610 25.16 -9.94 -0.95
C GLN A 610 26.52 -10.12 -1.62
N ARG A 611 26.89 -11.39 -1.83
CA ARG A 611 28.06 -11.79 -2.62
C ARG A 611 27.60 -12.83 -3.63
N VAL A 612 27.99 -12.63 -4.89
CA VAL A 612 27.77 -13.56 -6.01
C VAL A 612 29.14 -13.97 -6.55
N ASP A 613 29.36 -15.28 -6.70
CA ASP A 613 30.53 -15.82 -7.37
C ASP A 613 30.39 -15.67 -8.90
N LEU A 614 31.42 -15.11 -9.55
CA LEU A 614 31.49 -14.92 -10.99
C LEU A 614 32.63 -15.72 -11.64
N ASP A 615 33.34 -16.58 -10.92
CA ASP A 615 34.49 -17.34 -11.42
C ASP A 615 34.14 -18.15 -12.69
N ARG A 616 32.91 -18.69 -12.77
CA ARG A 616 32.40 -19.42 -13.96
C ARG A 616 32.30 -18.58 -15.26
N TYR A 617 32.37 -17.26 -15.14
CA TYR A 617 32.29 -16.29 -16.23
C TYR A 617 33.64 -15.63 -16.55
N THR A 618 34.70 -15.96 -15.82
CA THR A 618 36.05 -15.46 -16.09
C THR A 618 36.52 -15.85 -17.49
N GLY A 619 37.36 -15.01 -18.09
CA GLY A 619 37.77 -15.16 -19.49
C GLY A 619 36.73 -14.72 -20.53
N LYS A 620 35.54 -14.26 -20.13
CA LYS A 620 34.45 -13.83 -21.03
C LYS A 620 34.06 -12.37 -20.82
N LYS A 621 33.30 -11.81 -21.78
CA LYS A 621 32.44 -10.65 -21.53
C LYS A 621 31.05 -11.17 -21.20
N VAL A 622 30.41 -10.60 -20.18
CA VAL A 622 29.06 -10.97 -19.76
C VAL A 622 28.21 -9.73 -19.52
N ARG A 623 26.89 -9.88 -19.61
CA ARG A 623 25.97 -8.86 -19.11
C ARG A 623 25.44 -9.27 -17.75
N LEU A 624 25.58 -8.40 -16.77
CA LEU A 624 24.97 -8.48 -15.46
C LEU A 624 23.58 -7.82 -15.50
N GLN A 625 22.61 -8.43 -14.83
CA GLN A 625 21.27 -7.88 -14.61
C GLN A 625 20.90 -8.04 -13.14
N PHE A 626 20.46 -6.96 -12.51
CA PHE A 626 19.53 -7.05 -11.39
C PHE A 626 18.11 -7.03 -11.94
N PHE A 627 17.23 -7.83 -11.36
CA PHE A 627 15.80 -7.87 -11.73
C PHE A 627 14.92 -7.79 -10.48
N MET A 628 13.70 -7.29 -10.67
CA MET A 628 12.60 -7.32 -9.70
C MET A 628 11.32 -7.57 -10.49
N MET A 629 10.55 -8.56 -10.06
CA MET A 629 9.32 -9.02 -10.69
C MET A 629 8.19 -9.08 -9.65
N THR A 630 7.05 -8.46 -9.95
CA THR A 630 5.81 -8.59 -9.16
C THR A 630 4.72 -9.27 -9.98
N ASP A 631 3.82 -10.00 -9.32
CA ASP A 631 2.70 -10.68 -10.00
C ASP A 631 1.42 -9.82 -10.05
N GLN A 632 0.22 -10.42 -10.15
CA GLN A 632 -1.03 -9.69 -10.38
C GLN A 632 -1.50 -8.84 -9.19
N ALA A 633 -1.20 -9.26 -7.96
CA ALA A 633 -1.45 -8.56 -6.69
C ALA A 633 -0.92 -9.46 -5.54
N TYR A 634 -0.26 -8.95 -4.48
CA TYR A 634 -0.02 -7.54 -4.13
C TYR A 634 1.48 -7.21 -4.08
N HIS A 635 1.87 -6.03 -4.56
CA HIS A 635 3.25 -5.60 -4.52
C HIS A 635 3.74 -5.06 -3.16
N GLY A 636 4.94 -5.49 -2.74
CA GLY A 636 5.67 -4.83 -1.65
C GLY A 636 6.30 -3.47 -2.05
N ALA A 637 7.17 -2.92 -1.20
CA ALA A 637 7.90 -1.68 -1.52
C ALA A 637 9.04 -1.86 -2.56
N GLY A 638 9.30 -3.08 -3.03
CA GLY A 638 10.23 -3.39 -4.13
C GLY A 638 11.67 -3.67 -3.67
N LEU A 639 12.62 -3.58 -4.62
CA LEU A 639 14.05 -3.85 -4.41
C LEU A 639 14.87 -2.55 -4.48
N ALA A 640 15.77 -2.35 -3.52
CA ALA A 640 16.80 -1.32 -3.54
C ALA A 640 18.23 -1.91 -3.44
N LEU A 641 19.18 -1.28 -4.12
CA LEU A 641 20.55 -1.76 -4.33
C LEU A 641 21.58 -0.62 -4.19
N ARG A 642 22.68 -0.90 -3.47
CA ARG A 642 23.81 0.03 -3.31
C ARG A 642 25.15 -0.71 -3.17
N GLY A 643 26.27 0.01 -3.17
CA GLY A 643 27.61 -0.56 -3.01
C GLY A 643 27.99 -1.60 -4.06
N ILE A 644 27.42 -1.48 -5.27
CA ILE A 644 27.56 -2.49 -6.34
C ILE A 644 28.98 -2.41 -6.92
N LYS A 645 29.75 -3.50 -6.79
CA LYS A 645 31.15 -3.53 -7.22
C LYS A 645 31.61 -4.90 -7.71
N VAL A 646 32.55 -4.89 -8.66
CA VAL A 646 33.31 -6.07 -9.12
C VAL A 646 34.79 -5.69 -9.08
N ALA A 647 35.39 -5.84 -7.89
CA ALA A 647 36.72 -5.31 -7.58
C ALA A 647 37.83 -5.87 -8.50
N ALA A 648 37.71 -7.11 -8.97
CA ALA A 648 38.67 -7.76 -9.86
C ALA A 648 38.88 -7.00 -11.19
N VAL A 649 37.88 -6.24 -11.66
CA VAL A 649 37.95 -5.42 -12.88
C VAL A 649 37.94 -3.92 -12.59
N GLY A 650 38.10 -3.52 -11.32
CA GLY A 650 38.08 -2.12 -10.89
C GLY A 650 36.73 -1.42 -11.01
N PHE A 651 35.61 -2.17 -11.08
CA PHE A 651 34.27 -1.59 -11.15
C PHE A 651 33.68 -1.35 -9.76
N ASP A 652 33.16 -0.14 -9.55
CA ASP A 652 32.45 0.33 -8.36
C ASP A 652 31.43 1.40 -8.78
N ASP A 653 30.14 1.18 -8.50
CA ASP A 653 29.01 2.06 -8.88
C ASP A 653 29.07 3.43 -8.21
N GLU A 654 29.38 3.48 -6.92
CA GLU A 654 29.36 4.73 -6.15
C GLU A 654 30.54 5.63 -6.53
N VAL A 655 31.70 5.03 -6.81
CA VAL A 655 32.88 5.76 -7.30
C VAL A 655 32.71 6.26 -8.74
N ALA A 656 32.03 5.52 -9.62
CA ALA A 656 31.68 6.01 -10.96
C ALA A 656 30.70 7.20 -10.86
N HIS A 657 29.66 7.04 -10.05
CA HIS A 657 28.63 8.06 -9.86
C HIS A 657 29.19 9.37 -9.32
N ALA A 658 30.09 9.28 -8.33
CA ALA A 658 30.76 10.44 -7.75
C ALA A 658 31.65 11.22 -8.74
N ARG A 659 32.03 10.62 -9.88
CA ARG A 659 32.76 11.31 -10.97
C ARG A 659 31.84 11.94 -12.02
N GLY A 660 30.52 11.79 -11.90
CA GLY A 660 29.55 12.34 -12.85
C GLY A 660 29.52 11.62 -14.20
N GLU A 661 29.92 10.34 -14.24
CA GLU A 661 29.85 9.52 -15.45
C GLU A 661 28.37 9.29 -15.82
N VAL A 662 27.88 9.92 -16.89
CA VAL A 662 26.45 9.89 -17.23
C VAL A 662 25.96 8.46 -17.44
N SER A 663 24.94 8.06 -16.67
CA SER A 663 24.39 6.70 -16.51
C SER A 663 25.29 5.67 -15.82
N ASP A 664 26.54 6.00 -15.51
CA ASP A 664 27.59 5.08 -15.03
C ASP A 664 27.82 3.85 -15.94
N GLY A 665 27.15 3.79 -17.11
CA GLY A 665 27.05 2.65 -18.02
C GLY A 665 25.98 1.60 -17.64
N TRP A 666 24.99 1.97 -16.83
CA TRP A 666 23.80 1.16 -16.56
C TRP A 666 22.69 1.42 -17.58
N LYS A 667 21.94 0.36 -17.91
CA LYS A 667 20.67 0.40 -18.63
C LYS A 667 19.55 0.04 -17.64
N ALA A 668 18.85 1.06 -17.15
CA ALA A 668 17.74 0.91 -16.21
C ALA A 668 16.39 0.86 -16.95
N SER A 669 15.50 -0.02 -16.50
CA SER A 669 14.09 -0.09 -16.88
C SER A 669 13.28 -0.33 -15.60
N GLY A 670 12.38 0.59 -15.24
CA GLY A 670 11.72 0.61 -13.91
C GLY A 670 12.60 1.14 -12.77
N PHE A 671 13.90 0.82 -12.77
CA PHE A 671 14.83 1.31 -11.75
C PHE A 671 15.11 2.82 -11.87
N ILE A 672 15.13 3.51 -10.72
CA ILE A 672 15.55 4.91 -10.56
C ILE A 672 16.70 5.03 -9.55
N ARG A 673 17.54 6.06 -9.64
CA ARG A 673 18.52 6.40 -8.59
C ARG A 673 17.93 7.51 -7.71
N THR A 674 17.94 7.32 -6.38
CA THR A 674 17.30 8.24 -5.41
C THR A 674 18.04 8.26 -4.07
N GLN A 675 17.83 9.30 -3.26
CA GLN A 675 18.36 9.47 -1.89
C GLN A 675 17.29 9.23 -0.83
N ASN A 676 16.36 8.31 -1.09
CA ASN A 676 15.21 7.97 -0.22
C ASN A 676 14.33 9.17 0.19
N ALA A 677 14.07 10.10 -0.72
CA ALA A 677 13.18 11.23 -0.42
C ALA A 677 12.32 11.57 -1.64
N VAL A 678 11.02 11.78 -1.42
CA VAL A 678 10.09 12.32 -2.42
C VAL A 678 9.31 13.49 -1.82
N LYS A 679 9.07 14.51 -2.64
CA LYS A 679 8.29 15.71 -2.26
C LYS A 679 6.86 15.31 -1.90
N ALA A 680 6.47 15.59 -0.65
CA ALA A 680 5.11 15.45 -0.16
C ALA A 680 4.41 16.81 -0.19
N ASP A 681 3.19 16.82 -0.73
CA ASP A 681 2.29 17.97 -0.71
C ASP A 681 1.21 17.73 0.34
N TRP A 682 0.59 18.79 0.84
CA TRP A 682 -0.38 18.69 1.94
C TRP A 682 -1.70 19.36 1.58
N SER A 683 -2.78 18.59 1.72
CA SER A 683 -4.14 19.10 1.72
C SER A 683 -4.55 19.37 3.16
N VAL A 684 -4.86 20.62 3.48
CA VAL A 684 -5.48 21.02 4.74
C VAL A 684 -6.70 21.89 4.40
N GLN A 685 -7.89 21.42 4.74
CA GLN A 685 -9.15 22.06 4.38
C GLN A 685 -10.04 22.20 5.62
N ALA A 686 -10.67 23.36 5.81
CA ALA A 686 -11.66 23.58 6.86
C ALA A 686 -13.07 23.52 6.29
N VAL A 687 -13.87 22.57 6.77
CA VAL A 687 -15.30 22.48 6.49
C VAL A 687 -16.04 23.21 7.61
N VAL A 688 -16.55 24.40 7.28
CA VAL A 688 -17.12 25.38 8.20
C VAL A 688 -18.64 25.27 8.16
N PHE A 689 -19.25 24.92 9.30
CA PHE A 689 -20.70 24.80 9.48
C PHE A 689 -21.22 26.04 10.23
N GLY A 690 -21.93 26.92 9.52
CA GLY A 690 -22.45 28.17 10.09
C GLY A 690 -23.90 28.48 9.70
N SER A 691 -24.41 29.59 10.20
CA SER A 691 -25.78 30.08 9.95
C SER A 691 -26.06 30.37 8.47
N GLY A 692 -25.03 30.72 7.70
CA GLY A 692 -25.08 30.91 6.25
C GLY A 692 -24.92 29.62 5.42
N GLY A 693 -24.87 28.44 6.05
CA GLY A 693 -24.67 27.15 5.38
C GLY A 693 -23.28 26.56 5.60
N ILE A 694 -22.90 25.62 4.73
CA ILE A 694 -21.62 24.90 4.77
C ILE A 694 -20.66 25.52 3.76
N ASN A 695 -19.44 25.85 4.20
CA ASN A 695 -18.37 26.35 3.33
C ASN A 695 -17.11 25.49 3.49
N VAL A 696 -16.42 25.22 2.38
CA VAL A 696 -15.12 24.51 2.38
C VAL A 696 -14.03 25.52 2.06
N VAL A 697 -13.09 25.69 2.99
CA VAL A 697 -12.02 26.70 2.90
C VAL A 697 -10.67 26.01 2.92
N PRO A 698 -9.92 25.96 1.79
CA PRO A 698 -8.58 25.40 1.77
C PRO A 698 -7.60 26.32 2.51
N MET A 699 -6.75 25.73 3.36
CA MET A 699 -5.59 26.41 3.91
C MET A 699 -4.48 26.41 2.86
N ARG A 700 -3.90 27.59 2.58
CA ARG A 700 -2.70 27.68 1.75
C ARG A 700 -1.50 27.18 2.56
N VAL A 701 -1.01 25.99 2.21
CA VAL A 701 0.26 25.46 2.73
C VAL A 701 1.41 25.97 1.86
N SER A 702 2.50 26.40 2.50
CA SER A 702 3.71 26.94 1.90
C SER A 702 4.90 26.07 2.31
N ASP A 703 5.74 25.74 1.35
CA ASP A 703 6.87 24.80 1.43
C ASP A 703 8.17 25.39 0.85
N ALA A 704 8.30 26.72 0.91
CA ALA A 704 9.26 27.55 0.19
C ALA A 704 10.76 27.29 0.51
N GLY A 705 11.27 26.12 0.11
CA GLY A 705 12.66 25.68 0.27
C GLY A 705 13.07 25.33 1.71
N SER A 706 12.14 25.37 2.67
CA SER A 706 12.42 25.23 4.11
C SER A 706 12.47 23.79 4.64
N MET A 707 12.39 22.78 3.76
CA MET A 707 12.20 21.35 4.13
C MET A 707 10.95 21.09 5.00
N ALA A 708 10.02 22.04 5.00
CA ALA A 708 8.87 22.08 5.90
C ALA A 708 7.68 22.74 5.20
N ALA A 709 6.54 22.07 5.26
CA ALA A 709 5.25 22.53 4.78
C ALA A 709 4.48 23.16 5.97
N THR A 710 4.19 24.46 5.88
CA THR A 710 3.52 25.22 6.95
C THR A 710 2.35 26.01 6.41
N GLY A 711 1.31 26.21 7.22
CA GLY A 711 0.12 26.96 6.80
C GLY A 711 -0.59 27.61 7.96
N THR A 712 -1.36 28.65 7.68
CA THR A 712 -2.28 29.27 8.63
C THR A 712 -3.64 29.51 8.00
N LEU A 713 -4.69 29.42 8.83
CA LEU A 713 -6.07 29.67 8.45
C LEU A 713 -6.80 30.36 9.60
N ARG A 714 -7.66 31.33 9.29
CA ARG A 714 -8.54 32.00 10.26
C ARG A 714 -9.99 31.79 9.86
N VAL A 715 -10.80 31.21 10.75
CA VAL A 715 -12.25 31.09 10.58
C VAL A 715 -12.91 32.15 11.45
N ALA A 716 -13.52 33.14 10.81
CA ALA A 716 -14.10 34.30 11.50
C ALA A 716 -15.45 33.98 12.15
N GLY A 717 -15.76 34.64 13.28
CA GLY A 717 -17.07 34.52 13.95
C GLY A 717 -17.36 33.12 14.50
N PHE A 718 -16.32 32.38 14.88
CA PHE A 718 -16.41 31.11 15.57
C PHE A 718 -17.12 31.27 16.92
N GLY A 719 -18.04 30.36 17.24
CA GLY A 719 -18.90 30.46 18.42
C GLY A 719 -19.97 31.55 18.37
N ARG A 720 -20.14 32.25 17.22
CA ARG A 720 -21.24 33.19 16.93
C ARG A 720 -22.04 32.76 15.70
N ASP A 721 -21.42 32.85 14.53
CA ASP A 721 -22.03 32.53 13.23
C ASP A 721 -21.60 31.15 12.73
N THR A 722 -20.42 30.68 13.16
CA THR A 722 -19.91 29.32 12.94
C THR A 722 -20.01 28.50 14.22
N SER A 723 -20.66 27.34 14.15
CA SER A 723 -20.89 26.45 15.31
C SER A 723 -19.94 25.25 15.38
N ARG A 724 -19.43 24.82 14.22
CA ARG A 724 -18.57 23.65 14.06
C ARG A 724 -17.64 23.85 12.87
N VAL A 725 -16.39 23.47 13.02
CA VAL A 725 -15.39 23.41 11.95
C VAL A 725 -14.79 22.00 11.98
N VAL A 726 -14.65 21.36 10.83
CA VAL A 726 -13.91 20.09 10.71
C VAL A 726 -12.72 20.33 9.80
N LEU A 727 -11.52 20.12 10.33
CA LEU A 727 -10.26 20.21 9.60
C LEU A 727 -9.95 18.84 8.99
N VAL A 728 -9.88 18.77 7.67
CA VAL A 728 -9.51 17.57 6.90
C VAL A 728 -8.06 17.71 6.47
N VAL A 729 -7.20 16.81 6.96
CA VAL A 729 -5.74 16.84 6.78
C VAL A 729 -5.30 15.56 6.06
N SER A 730 -4.55 15.69 4.96
CA SER A 730 -3.96 14.57 4.23
C SER A 730 -2.63 14.95 3.56
N PRO A 731 -1.56 14.14 3.68
CA PRO A 731 -0.41 14.23 2.79
C PRO A 731 -0.74 13.58 1.44
N MET A 732 0.00 13.98 0.39
CA MET A 732 -0.08 13.46 -0.99
C MET A 732 1.35 13.35 -1.54
N ALA A 733 1.78 12.12 -1.83
CA ALA A 733 3.10 11.81 -2.38
C ALA A 733 3.03 10.51 -3.18
N PRO A 734 3.64 10.43 -4.38
CA PRO A 734 3.49 9.27 -5.25
C PRO A 734 4.25 8.04 -4.74
N VAL A 735 3.71 6.86 -5.01
CA VAL A 735 4.27 5.50 -4.81
C VAL A 735 4.58 5.07 -3.37
N THR A 736 4.95 5.98 -2.48
CA THR A 736 5.36 5.63 -1.11
C THR A 736 4.18 5.28 -0.18
N GLN A 737 4.40 4.29 0.68
CA GLN A 737 3.52 3.92 1.79
C GLN A 737 4.05 4.43 3.16
N GLN A 738 5.16 5.18 3.18
CA GLN A 738 5.76 5.67 4.43
C GLN A 738 4.93 6.79 5.05
N ARG A 739 4.84 6.80 6.39
CA ARG A 739 4.00 7.76 7.12
C ARG A 739 4.72 9.08 7.34
N VAL A 740 4.09 10.18 6.96
CA VAL A 740 4.56 11.55 7.24
C VAL A 740 3.97 12.04 8.55
N ARG A 741 4.80 12.65 9.41
CA ARG A 741 4.33 13.34 10.62
C ARG A 741 3.73 14.70 10.29
N PHE A 742 2.76 15.14 11.09
CA PHE A 742 2.26 16.51 11.07
C PHE A 742 1.88 16.96 12.47
N ARG A 743 1.75 18.28 12.62
CA ARG A 743 1.20 18.95 13.79
C ARG A 743 0.20 20.01 13.31
N ILE A 744 -0.95 20.05 13.95
CA ILE A 744 -1.92 21.13 13.78
C ILE A 744 -2.32 21.66 15.16
N THR A 745 -2.34 22.97 15.29
CA THR A 745 -2.71 23.68 16.52
C THR A 745 -3.74 24.72 16.20
N GLY A 746 -4.74 24.91 17.05
CA GLY A 746 -5.68 26.02 16.91
C GLY A 746 -5.96 26.72 18.21
N GLU A 747 -6.27 28.00 18.14
CA GLU A 747 -6.55 28.88 19.28
C GLU A 747 -7.71 29.83 18.97
N LEU A 748 -8.48 30.16 20.01
CA LEU A 748 -9.63 31.05 19.93
C LEU A 748 -9.22 32.49 20.25
N GLU A 749 -8.97 33.29 19.21
CA GLU A 749 -8.57 34.69 19.34
C GLU A 749 -9.71 35.58 19.88
N SER A 750 -9.35 36.71 20.49
CA SER A 750 -10.27 37.82 20.74
C SER A 750 -10.71 38.45 19.42
N ASP A 751 -12.00 38.78 19.27
CA ASP A 751 -12.49 39.57 18.14
C ASP A 751 -11.65 40.84 18.04
N ARG A 752 -10.95 41.03 16.91
CA ARG A 752 -10.33 42.31 16.56
C ARG A 752 -11.41 43.19 15.93
N SER A 753 -12.24 43.78 16.79
CA SER A 753 -13.23 44.81 16.45
C SER A 753 -12.56 46.09 15.98
#